data_AF-A4VJR9-F1
#
_entry.id   AF-A4VJR9-F1
#
_cell.length_a   1.000
_cell.length_b   1.000
_cell.length_c   1.000
_cell.angle_alpha   90.00
_cell.angle_beta   90.00
_cell.angle_gamma   90.00
#
_symmetry.space_group_name_H-M   'P 1'
#
loop_
_entity.id
_entity.type
_entity.pdbx_description
1 polymer ?
#
loop_
_entity_poly.entity_id
_entity_poly.type
_entity_poly.pdbx_seq_one_letter_code
_entity_poly.pdbx_strand_id
1 'polypeptide(L)'
;MPQVDPELFDRSQFQAELALKASPIAAYKKAIRQARQVLDERFRAGRDIRRLIEDRAWFVDQILRSAWSRFDWDKGADIALVAVGGYGRGELHPYSDIDLLILLDENDQEIFREPIEGFLTLLWDIGLEVGQAVRSVAECADEARADLTVITNLMESRTIAGPERLRQAMLQVTSTQQMWPSKEFFLAKRNEQRARHAKYNNTEYNLEPNVKGSPGGLRDIQTILWIARREFGTLNLQAMVDQGFITEGEHSLLTAAQEFLWKVRYGLHMLAGRAEDRLLFDHQRSLAALLGYEDSDAKLAIERFMQKYYRVVMSIAELSDLVGQHFAEVILWEGESGPIVPLNSRFQVRDGYLEVSNPAIFKRTPFAILETFVLLAQHPDIQGVRSDTIRLLRDHRYLIDDTFRQDLRNTSLFIELFKCKEGIHRNLRRMNRYGILGRYLPEFGHIVGQMQHDLFHIYTVDAHTLNVIKYLRKLTKPGVAEKYPLASKLVEKLPKPELIYIAGLYHDIAKGRGGDHSELGAVDAEQFCRRHKLPAWDTRLVVWLVENHLVMSTTAQRKDLSDPQVINDFAQRVGDETHLDYLYVLTVADINATNPTLWNSWRASLLRQLYTETKRALKRGLENPLGREEQIRQTQRAALDDLVRHGTDPDDAEQLWAQLGDDYFLRHTATDVAWHTDAIIEHPANGGPLVLIKETTQREFEGGTQIFIYAPDQHDFFAVTVAAMDQLNLNIHDARILTSSSQFTLDTYIVLEADGSPIGNNPERIEEIRSGLIAALRNPDDYLTIIQRRVPRQLKHFAFPPQVTIHNDTQRPQTILEIIAPDRPGLLARVGQLFLDFDLSVQNAKIATLGERVEDVFFVTDADNQPLSDPQLCLRLQQAIIKELQQENEQQPSPSSIVI
;
A
#
# COMPACT_ATOMS: atom_id res chain seq x y z
N MET A 1 -22.56 4.94 -36.96
CA MET A 1 -23.61 5.61 -36.17
C MET A 1 -24.35 4.55 -35.38
N PRO A 2 -24.59 4.74 -34.07
CA PRO A 2 -25.42 3.82 -33.31
C PRO A 2 -26.79 3.75 -33.97
N GLN A 3 -27.29 2.53 -34.19
CA GLN A 3 -28.66 2.30 -34.61
C GLN A 3 -29.59 2.98 -33.61
N VAL A 4 -30.58 3.75 -34.09
CA VAL A 4 -31.54 4.45 -33.23
C VAL A 4 -32.17 3.42 -32.30
N ASP A 5 -31.97 3.60 -30.99
CA ASP A 5 -32.42 2.69 -29.94
C ASP A 5 -33.59 3.35 -29.20
N PRO A 6 -34.85 3.05 -29.58
CA PRO A 6 -36.03 3.68 -28.99
C PRO A 6 -36.22 3.31 -27.52
N GLU A 7 -35.65 2.19 -27.05
CA GLU A 7 -35.70 1.82 -25.63
C GLU A 7 -34.78 2.72 -24.79
N LEU A 8 -33.64 3.14 -25.36
CA LEU A 8 -32.76 4.12 -24.72
C LEU A 8 -33.31 5.55 -24.84
N PHE A 9 -33.77 5.93 -26.03
CA PHE A 9 -34.29 7.28 -26.29
C PHE A 9 -35.26 7.34 -27.46
N ASP A 10 -36.56 7.40 -27.13
CA ASP A 10 -37.61 7.71 -28.09
C ASP A 10 -37.69 9.23 -28.35
N ARG A 11 -37.12 9.66 -29.49
CA ARG A 11 -37.14 11.06 -29.92
C ARG A 11 -38.55 11.61 -30.12
N SER A 12 -39.47 10.78 -30.62
CA SER A 12 -40.84 11.19 -30.93
C SER A 12 -41.63 11.44 -29.65
N GLN A 13 -41.52 10.53 -28.69
CA GLN A 13 -42.09 10.72 -27.36
C GLN A 13 -41.50 11.94 -26.67
N PHE A 14 -40.18 12.11 -26.75
CA PHE A 14 -39.49 13.25 -26.15
C PHE A 14 -39.94 14.59 -26.74
N GLN A 15 -40.09 14.70 -28.06
CA GLN A 15 -40.63 15.89 -28.73
C GLN A 15 -42.08 16.18 -28.33
N ALA A 16 -42.92 15.14 -28.21
CA ALA A 16 -44.29 15.30 -27.74
C ALA A 16 -44.33 15.84 -26.29
N GLU A 17 -43.48 15.33 -25.41
CA GLU A 17 -43.38 15.85 -24.03
C GLU A 17 -42.89 17.30 -23.98
N LEU A 18 -41.95 17.68 -24.83
CA LEU A 18 -41.48 19.06 -24.95
C LEU A 18 -42.60 20.02 -25.40
N ALA A 19 -43.51 19.55 -26.26
CA ALA A 19 -44.63 20.35 -26.74
C ALA A 19 -45.76 20.49 -25.69
N LEU A 20 -45.91 19.51 -24.80
CA LEU A 20 -46.99 19.45 -23.80
C LEU A 20 -46.69 20.17 -22.48
N LYS A 21 -45.41 20.34 -22.12
CA LYS A 21 -45.02 20.90 -20.81
C LYS A 21 -44.67 22.39 -20.91
N ALA A 22 -45.15 23.17 -19.94
CA ALA A 22 -44.87 24.60 -19.85
C ALA A 22 -43.37 24.94 -19.69
N SER A 23 -42.60 24.05 -19.05
CA SER A 23 -41.14 24.14 -18.98
C SER A 23 -40.49 22.90 -19.62
N PRO A 24 -39.52 23.08 -20.54
CA PRO A 24 -38.84 21.96 -21.19
C PRO A 24 -37.98 21.15 -20.20
N ILE A 25 -37.57 21.75 -19.07
CA ILE A 25 -36.61 21.17 -18.13
C ILE A 25 -37.09 19.81 -17.59
N ALA A 26 -38.38 19.70 -17.27
CA ALA A 26 -38.94 18.46 -16.73
C ALA A 26 -38.91 17.29 -17.73
N ALA A 27 -39.07 17.57 -19.04
CA ALA A 27 -38.95 16.55 -20.08
C ALA A 27 -37.48 16.07 -20.19
N TYR A 28 -36.52 17.00 -20.23
CA TYR A 28 -35.09 16.67 -20.26
C TYR A 28 -34.65 15.85 -19.04
N LYS A 29 -35.00 16.28 -17.82
CA LYS A 29 -34.66 15.53 -16.60
C LYS A 29 -35.24 14.13 -16.58
N LYS A 30 -36.47 13.96 -17.07
CA LYS A 30 -37.10 12.64 -17.19
C LYS A 30 -36.31 11.75 -18.16
N ALA A 31 -36.01 12.25 -19.36
CA ALA A 31 -35.25 11.49 -20.36
C ALA A 31 -33.86 11.10 -19.85
N ILE A 32 -33.12 12.02 -19.22
CA ILE A 32 -31.78 11.75 -18.66
C ILE A 32 -31.84 10.68 -17.57
N ARG A 33 -32.86 10.73 -16.69
CA ARG A 33 -33.05 9.73 -15.63
C ARG A 33 -33.39 8.35 -16.20
N GLN A 34 -34.29 8.29 -17.17
CA GLN A 34 -34.68 7.03 -17.83
C GLN A 34 -33.49 6.41 -18.56
N ALA A 35 -32.75 7.19 -19.34
CA ALA A 35 -31.56 6.71 -20.03
C ALA A 35 -30.50 6.16 -19.06
N ARG A 36 -30.30 6.80 -17.90
CA ARG A 36 -29.41 6.27 -16.85
C ARG A 36 -29.88 4.90 -16.34
N GLN A 37 -31.16 4.76 -16.00
CA GLN A 37 -31.72 3.49 -15.53
C GLN A 37 -31.55 2.37 -16.57
N VAL A 38 -31.90 2.64 -17.82
CA VAL A 38 -31.77 1.67 -18.93
C VAL A 38 -30.32 1.24 -19.12
N LEU A 39 -29.36 2.16 -19.11
CA LEU A 39 -27.95 1.83 -19.26
C LEU A 39 -27.41 1.03 -18.07
N ASP A 40 -27.81 1.36 -16.85
CA ASP A 40 -27.38 0.65 -15.64
C ASP A 40 -27.99 -0.76 -15.55
N GLU A 41 -29.23 -0.95 -15.98
CA GLU A 41 -29.86 -2.27 -16.13
C GLU A 41 -29.15 -3.11 -17.19
N ARG A 42 -28.84 -2.52 -18.34
CA ARG A 42 -28.06 -3.19 -19.40
C ARG A 42 -26.65 -3.56 -18.95
N PHE A 43 -26.00 -2.74 -18.11
CA PHE A 43 -24.73 -3.08 -17.49
C PHE A 43 -24.86 -4.32 -16.59
N ARG A 44 -25.87 -4.36 -15.71
CA ARG A 44 -26.16 -5.52 -14.84
C ARG A 44 -26.49 -6.78 -15.65
N ALA A 45 -27.13 -6.63 -16.81
CA ALA A 45 -27.43 -7.72 -17.72
C ALA A 45 -26.21 -8.18 -18.57
N GLY A 46 -25.04 -7.59 -18.37
CA GLY A 46 -23.80 -8.01 -19.05
C GLY A 46 -23.63 -7.51 -20.48
N ARG A 47 -24.32 -6.42 -20.88
CA ARG A 47 -24.11 -5.80 -22.20
C ARG A 47 -22.66 -5.36 -22.38
N ASP A 48 -22.21 -5.38 -23.63
CA ASP A 48 -20.87 -4.92 -23.99
C ASP A 48 -20.62 -3.48 -23.52
N ILE A 49 -19.46 -3.27 -22.89
CA ILE A 49 -19.14 -2.00 -22.23
C ILE A 49 -18.84 -0.87 -23.21
N ARG A 50 -18.17 -1.19 -24.33
CA ARG A 50 -17.91 -0.19 -25.37
C ARG A 50 -19.23 0.32 -25.91
N ARG A 51 -20.16 -0.59 -26.16
CA ARG A 51 -21.50 -0.21 -26.61
C ARG A 51 -22.25 0.65 -25.59
N LEU A 52 -22.19 0.35 -24.29
CA LEU A 52 -22.82 1.18 -23.25
C LEU A 52 -22.28 2.61 -23.21
N ILE A 53 -20.96 2.77 -23.33
CA ILE A 53 -20.29 4.07 -23.33
C ILE A 53 -20.65 4.87 -24.59
N GLU A 54 -20.63 4.23 -25.75
CA GLU A 54 -21.05 4.84 -27.03
C GLU A 54 -22.53 5.24 -27.02
N ASP A 55 -23.41 4.36 -26.52
CA ASP A 55 -24.84 4.60 -26.40
C ASP A 55 -25.11 5.81 -25.48
N ARG A 56 -24.36 5.92 -24.38
CA ARG A 56 -24.46 7.08 -23.47
C ARG A 56 -24.01 8.37 -24.15
N ALA A 57 -22.86 8.37 -24.84
CA ALA A 57 -22.39 9.54 -25.58
C ALA A 57 -23.39 9.97 -26.66
N TRP A 58 -23.93 9.00 -27.40
CA TRP A 58 -24.96 9.25 -28.42
C TRP A 58 -26.25 9.82 -27.83
N PHE A 59 -26.71 9.31 -26.68
CA PHE A 59 -27.88 9.85 -26.00
C PHE A 59 -27.66 11.33 -25.63
N VAL A 60 -26.52 11.65 -25.03
CA VAL A 60 -26.18 13.04 -24.67
C VAL A 60 -26.09 13.92 -25.91
N ASP A 61 -25.62 13.43 -27.06
CA ASP A 61 -25.67 14.19 -28.31
C ASP A 61 -27.09 14.58 -28.70
N GLN A 62 -28.05 13.69 -28.50
CA GLN A 62 -29.44 13.98 -28.85
C GLN A 62 -30.01 15.05 -27.93
N ILE A 63 -29.70 14.97 -26.65
CA ILE A 63 -30.07 15.97 -25.65
C ILE A 63 -29.45 17.32 -26.01
N LEU A 64 -28.15 17.37 -26.31
CA LEU A 64 -27.45 18.60 -26.68
C LEU A 64 -27.96 19.19 -28.00
N ARG A 65 -28.18 18.38 -29.04
CA ARG A 65 -28.75 18.86 -30.32
C ARG A 65 -30.14 19.44 -30.12
N SER A 66 -30.97 18.76 -29.33
CA SER A 66 -32.30 19.25 -29.00
C SER A 66 -32.23 20.56 -28.21
N ALA A 67 -31.37 20.65 -27.20
CA ALA A 67 -31.19 21.87 -26.41
C ALA A 67 -30.66 23.02 -27.28
N TRP A 68 -29.65 22.76 -28.12
CA TRP A 68 -29.05 23.72 -29.05
C TRP A 68 -30.09 24.31 -30.01
N SER A 69 -30.97 23.47 -30.58
CA SER A 69 -32.01 23.91 -31.53
C SER A 69 -33.10 24.81 -30.94
N ARG A 70 -33.12 25.01 -29.61
CA ARG A 70 -34.09 25.90 -28.95
C ARG A 70 -33.68 27.36 -28.97
N PHE A 71 -32.41 27.64 -29.24
CA PHE A 71 -31.86 28.99 -29.29
C PHE A 71 -31.75 29.42 -30.75
N ASP A 72 -32.02 30.69 -31.01
CA ASP A 72 -31.86 31.26 -32.33
C ASP A 72 -30.39 31.69 -32.51
N TRP A 73 -29.70 31.03 -33.42
CA TRP A 73 -28.28 31.27 -33.70
C TRP A 73 -28.09 32.13 -34.97
N ASP A 74 -29.17 32.61 -35.59
CA ASP A 74 -29.19 33.32 -36.89
C ASP A 74 -28.88 32.43 -38.12
N LYS A 75 -29.52 32.74 -39.27
CA LYS A 75 -29.40 31.93 -40.50
C LYS A 75 -28.13 32.30 -41.26
N GLY A 76 -27.06 31.59 -40.92
CA GLY A 76 -25.70 31.85 -41.41
C GLY A 76 -24.65 31.75 -40.32
N ALA A 77 -25.07 31.42 -39.09
CA ALA A 77 -24.28 31.43 -37.88
C ALA A 77 -22.87 30.83 -38.01
N ASP A 78 -21.89 31.68 -37.71
CA ASP A 78 -20.48 31.35 -37.55
C ASP A 78 -20.19 30.76 -36.16
N ILE A 79 -21.07 29.87 -35.68
CA ILE A 79 -21.00 29.23 -34.36
C ILE A 79 -21.30 27.72 -34.43
N ALA A 80 -20.44 26.91 -33.81
CA ALA A 80 -20.59 25.47 -33.71
C ALA A 80 -20.50 24.98 -32.25
N LEU A 81 -21.25 23.93 -31.95
CA LEU A 81 -21.12 23.17 -30.71
C LEU A 81 -20.24 21.95 -30.96
N VAL A 82 -19.09 21.90 -30.30
CA VAL A 82 -18.07 20.87 -30.47
C VAL A 82 -17.90 20.13 -29.15
N ALA A 83 -18.00 18.81 -29.16
CA ALA A 83 -17.58 17.99 -28.02
C ALA A 83 -16.07 17.81 -28.07
N VAL A 84 -15.40 17.90 -26.93
CA VAL A 84 -13.94 17.78 -26.82
C VAL A 84 -13.54 16.71 -25.81
N GLY A 85 -12.30 16.26 -25.84
CA GLY A 85 -11.72 15.37 -24.82
C GLY A 85 -12.38 13.99 -24.82
N GLY A 86 -12.65 13.47 -23.62
CA GLY A 86 -13.31 12.16 -23.48
C GLY A 86 -14.67 12.08 -24.14
N TYR A 87 -15.47 13.15 -24.01
CA TYR A 87 -16.78 13.23 -24.66
C TYR A 87 -16.67 13.38 -26.19
N GLY A 88 -15.65 14.12 -26.65
CA GLY A 88 -15.34 14.26 -28.06
C GLY A 88 -14.88 12.95 -28.73
N ARG A 89 -14.19 12.05 -27.99
CA ARG A 89 -13.93 10.67 -28.44
C ARG A 89 -15.18 9.78 -28.48
N GLY A 90 -16.31 10.22 -27.91
CA GLY A 90 -17.49 9.38 -27.72
C GLY A 90 -17.39 8.43 -26.51
N GLU A 91 -16.45 8.70 -25.60
CA GLU A 91 -16.18 7.87 -24.42
C GLU A 91 -16.79 8.48 -23.15
N LEU A 92 -18.13 8.47 -23.05
CA LEU A 92 -18.83 9.05 -21.91
C LEU A 92 -19.23 7.99 -20.87
N HIS A 93 -18.54 7.99 -19.73
CA HIS A 93 -18.93 7.18 -18.56
C HIS A 93 -20.09 7.83 -17.78
N PRO A 94 -20.79 7.09 -16.90
CA PRO A 94 -21.68 7.69 -15.90
C PRO A 94 -20.94 8.77 -15.11
N TYR A 95 -21.61 9.88 -14.75
CA TYR A 95 -21.03 10.96 -13.93
C TYR A 95 -19.67 11.51 -14.42
N SER A 96 -19.37 11.38 -15.71
CA SER A 96 -18.22 12.08 -16.31
C SER A 96 -18.70 13.40 -16.89
N ASP A 97 -17.83 14.41 -16.78
CA ASP A 97 -18.04 15.74 -17.33
C ASP A 97 -18.34 15.67 -18.84
N ILE A 98 -19.24 16.55 -19.28
CA ILE A 98 -19.57 16.76 -20.68
C ILE A 98 -18.79 17.99 -21.15
N ASP A 99 -17.60 17.75 -21.70
CA ASP A 99 -16.71 18.82 -22.16
C ASP A 99 -17.15 19.36 -23.52
N LEU A 100 -17.49 20.65 -23.56
CA LEU A 100 -18.00 21.37 -24.73
C LEU A 100 -17.13 22.58 -25.08
N LEU A 101 -16.91 22.76 -26.36
CA LEU A 101 -16.36 23.96 -26.96
C LEU A 101 -17.46 24.59 -27.83
N ILE A 102 -17.86 25.81 -27.48
CA ILE A 102 -18.64 26.68 -28.37
C ILE A 102 -17.64 27.43 -29.22
N LEU A 103 -17.55 27.04 -30.49
CA LEU A 103 -16.53 27.49 -31.43
C LEU A 103 -17.10 28.55 -32.37
N LEU A 104 -16.46 29.71 -32.38
CA LEU A 104 -16.80 30.85 -33.22
C LEU A 104 -15.79 31.00 -34.37
N ASP A 105 -16.19 31.58 -35.50
CA ASP A 105 -15.25 31.92 -36.59
C ASP A 105 -14.36 33.10 -36.18
N GLU A 106 -14.98 34.18 -35.69
CA GLU A 106 -14.31 35.41 -35.24
C GLU A 106 -14.41 35.62 -33.72
N ASN A 107 -13.65 36.57 -33.19
CA ASN A 107 -13.60 36.87 -31.74
C ASN A 107 -14.83 37.62 -31.21
N ASP A 108 -15.79 37.99 -32.06
CA ASP A 108 -16.97 38.74 -31.61
C ASP A 108 -18.03 37.81 -31.00
N GLN A 109 -17.86 37.56 -29.70
CA GLN A 109 -18.80 36.75 -28.91
C GLN A 109 -20.11 37.51 -28.62
N GLU A 110 -20.15 38.83 -28.80
CA GLU A 110 -21.25 39.67 -28.31
C GLU A 110 -22.57 39.39 -29.02
N ILE A 111 -22.47 39.04 -30.31
CA ILE A 111 -23.62 38.64 -31.15
C ILE A 111 -24.35 37.43 -30.57
N PHE A 112 -23.61 36.50 -29.96
CA PHE A 112 -24.15 35.23 -29.46
C PHE A 112 -24.25 35.15 -27.94
N ARG A 113 -23.91 36.22 -27.21
CA ARG A 113 -23.79 36.19 -25.74
C ARG A 113 -25.07 35.67 -25.07
N GLU A 114 -26.21 36.29 -25.36
CA GLU A 114 -27.49 35.92 -24.73
C GLU A 114 -27.93 34.48 -25.08
N PRO A 115 -27.89 34.03 -26.37
CA PRO A 115 -28.10 32.62 -26.71
C PRO A 115 -27.15 31.64 -26.02
N ILE A 116 -25.86 31.97 -25.89
CA ILE A 116 -24.86 31.13 -25.22
C ILE A 116 -25.18 30.99 -23.73
N GLU A 117 -25.42 32.10 -23.04
CA GLU A 117 -25.76 32.11 -21.62
C GLU A 117 -27.04 31.32 -21.35
N GLY A 118 -28.07 31.53 -22.17
CA GLY A 118 -29.32 30.78 -22.09
C GLY A 118 -29.12 29.28 -22.33
N PHE A 119 -28.30 28.90 -23.31
CA PHE A 119 -27.98 27.51 -23.60
C PHE A 119 -27.26 26.83 -22.43
N LEU A 120 -26.20 27.45 -21.91
CA LEU A 120 -25.45 26.91 -20.77
C LEU A 120 -26.30 26.79 -19.51
N THR A 121 -27.13 27.81 -19.24
CA THR A 121 -28.10 27.79 -18.13
C THR A 121 -29.06 26.61 -18.26
N LEU A 122 -29.60 26.39 -19.47
CA LEU A 122 -30.46 25.24 -19.73
C LEU A 122 -29.75 23.90 -19.44
N LEU A 123 -28.48 23.75 -19.84
CA LEU A 123 -27.74 22.50 -19.60
C LEU A 123 -27.57 22.20 -18.11
N TRP A 124 -27.26 23.21 -17.30
CA TRP A 124 -27.20 23.07 -15.85
C TRP A 124 -28.58 22.79 -15.24
N ASP A 125 -29.61 23.51 -15.70
CA ASP A 125 -30.98 23.34 -15.22
C ASP A 125 -31.50 21.93 -15.46
N ILE A 126 -31.12 21.27 -16.56
CA ILE A 126 -31.50 19.88 -16.85
C ILE A 126 -30.62 18.85 -16.13
N GLY A 127 -29.61 19.29 -15.40
CA GLY A 127 -28.75 18.45 -14.54
C GLY A 127 -27.57 17.81 -15.25
N LEU A 128 -27.07 18.41 -16.33
CA LEU A 128 -25.80 18.01 -16.93
C LEU A 128 -24.64 18.74 -16.25
N GLU A 129 -23.58 18.00 -15.90
CA GLU A 129 -22.30 18.55 -15.47
C GLU A 129 -21.46 18.85 -16.71
N VAL A 130 -21.33 20.14 -17.04
CA VAL A 130 -20.73 20.62 -18.28
C VAL A 130 -19.44 21.35 -17.96
N GLY A 131 -18.35 20.97 -18.62
CA GLY A 131 -17.16 21.79 -18.73
C GLY A 131 -17.22 22.55 -20.05
N GLN A 132 -17.25 23.88 -20.02
CA GLN A 132 -17.45 24.69 -21.24
C GLN A 132 -16.32 25.68 -21.50
N ALA A 133 -16.02 25.89 -22.78
CA ALA A 133 -15.24 27.03 -23.27
C ALA A 133 -15.96 27.68 -24.46
N VAL A 134 -15.92 29.01 -24.53
CA VAL A 134 -16.38 29.80 -25.69
C VAL A 134 -15.14 30.44 -26.30
N ARG A 135 -14.79 30.06 -27.53
CA ARG A 135 -13.57 30.53 -28.18
C ARG A 135 -13.77 30.67 -29.67
N SER A 136 -13.10 31.63 -30.28
CA SER A 136 -12.89 31.65 -31.72
C SER A 136 -11.86 30.60 -32.17
N VAL A 137 -11.76 30.37 -33.47
CA VAL A 137 -10.67 29.57 -34.07
C VAL A 137 -9.28 30.12 -33.69
N ALA A 138 -9.13 31.45 -33.65
CA ALA A 138 -7.87 32.10 -33.29
C ALA A 138 -7.54 31.92 -31.79
N GLU A 139 -8.52 32.13 -30.91
CA GLU A 139 -8.35 31.94 -29.45
C GLU A 139 -8.04 30.47 -29.12
N CYS A 140 -8.64 29.52 -29.82
CA CYS A 140 -8.25 28.12 -29.72
C CYS A 140 -6.77 27.88 -30.03
N ALA A 141 -6.21 28.57 -31.04
CA ALA A 141 -4.80 28.44 -31.38
C ALA A 141 -3.88 29.03 -30.30
N ASP A 142 -4.25 30.17 -29.72
CA ASP A 142 -3.46 30.83 -28.67
C ASP A 142 -3.42 30.02 -27.38
N GLU A 143 -4.59 29.56 -26.91
CA GLU A 143 -4.72 28.72 -25.72
C GLU A 143 -4.04 27.36 -25.91
N ALA A 144 -4.18 26.75 -27.09
CA ALA A 144 -3.52 25.49 -27.41
C ALA A 144 -2.01 25.62 -27.45
N ARG A 145 -1.46 26.77 -27.87
CA ARG A 145 -0.02 27.03 -27.87
C ARG A 145 0.53 27.17 -26.44
N ALA A 146 -0.25 27.74 -25.54
CA ALA A 146 0.15 27.95 -24.14
C ALA A 146 0.01 26.70 -23.26
N ASP A 147 -0.99 25.84 -23.50
CA ASP A 147 -1.33 24.73 -22.60
C ASP A 147 -1.42 23.37 -23.32
N LEU A 148 -0.57 22.43 -22.90
CA LEU A 148 -0.53 21.04 -23.36
C LEU A 148 -1.89 20.33 -23.21
N THR A 149 -2.63 20.63 -22.14
CA THR A 149 -3.95 20.05 -21.86
C THR A 149 -4.96 20.52 -22.89
N VAL A 150 -4.94 21.81 -23.25
CA VAL A 150 -5.86 22.38 -24.24
C VAL A 150 -5.63 21.76 -25.61
N ILE A 151 -4.39 21.69 -26.11
CA ILE A 151 -4.11 21.07 -27.40
C ILE A 151 -4.53 19.59 -27.42
N THR A 152 -4.29 18.86 -26.31
CA THR A 152 -4.71 17.46 -26.18
C THR A 152 -6.23 17.34 -26.28
N ASN A 153 -6.96 18.24 -25.61
CA ASN A 153 -8.42 18.26 -25.59
C ASN A 153 -9.01 18.57 -26.99
N LEU A 154 -8.45 19.58 -27.67
CA LEU A 154 -8.90 20.01 -29.01
C LEU A 154 -8.64 18.97 -30.10
N MET A 155 -7.54 18.22 -29.99
CA MET A 155 -7.30 17.07 -30.87
C MET A 155 -8.52 16.16 -30.83
N GLU A 156 -9.02 15.84 -29.63
CA GLU A 156 -10.14 14.93 -29.41
C GLU A 156 -11.52 15.56 -29.63
N SER A 157 -11.72 16.26 -30.75
CA SER A 157 -12.94 17.00 -31.03
C SER A 157 -13.87 16.35 -32.06
N ARG A 158 -15.19 16.52 -31.88
CA ARG A 158 -16.22 16.23 -32.91
C ARG A 158 -17.37 17.23 -32.85
N THR A 159 -17.94 17.55 -33.99
CA THR A 159 -19.07 18.50 -34.06
C THR A 159 -20.39 17.84 -33.64
N ILE A 160 -21.07 18.49 -32.69
CA ILE A 160 -22.42 18.14 -32.25
C ILE A 160 -23.46 18.94 -33.03
N ALA A 161 -23.28 20.25 -33.18
CA ALA A 161 -24.21 21.10 -33.93
C ALA A 161 -23.46 22.28 -34.58
N GLY A 162 -24.08 22.91 -35.58
CA GLY A 162 -23.45 23.98 -36.34
C GLY A 162 -22.51 23.49 -37.46
N PRO A 163 -21.75 24.40 -38.08
CA PRO A 163 -20.99 24.12 -39.28
C PRO A 163 -19.65 23.42 -38.99
N GLU A 164 -19.49 22.20 -39.51
CA GLU A 164 -18.27 21.37 -39.37
C GLU A 164 -16.99 22.07 -39.85
N ARG A 165 -17.10 23.04 -40.78
CA ARG A 165 -15.95 23.80 -41.29
C ARG A 165 -15.18 24.53 -40.17
N LEU A 166 -15.85 24.97 -39.11
CA LEU A 166 -15.20 25.66 -37.99
C LEU A 166 -14.26 24.71 -37.25
N ARG A 167 -14.71 23.48 -36.99
CA ARG A 167 -13.86 22.45 -36.36
C ARG A 167 -12.65 22.12 -37.25
N GLN A 168 -12.84 22.05 -38.57
CA GLN A 168 -11.72 21.83 -39.50
C GLN A 168 -10.73 22.99 -39.49
N ALA A 169 -11.20 24.24 -39.48
CA ALA A 169 -10.35 25.41 -39.35
C ALA A 169 -9.55 25.40 -38.03
N MET A 170 -10.21 25.07 -36.92
CA MET A 170 -9.58 24.90 -35.60
C MET A 170 -8.50 23.80 -35.61
N LEU A 171 -8.75 22.65 -36.23
CA LEU A 171 -7.74 21.58 -36.37
C LEU A 171 -6.55 22.00 -37.25
N GLN A 172 -6.79 22.81 -38.28
CA GLN A 172 -5.74 23.30 -39.16
C GLN A 172 -4.79 24.26 -38.43
N VAL A 173 -5.33 25.23 -37.69
CA VAL A 173 -4.51 26.21 -36.94
C VAL A 173 -3.83 25.59 -35.72
N THR A 174 -4.33 24.46 -35.19
CA THR A 174 -3.73 23.70 -34.08
C THR A 174 -2.87 22.50 -34.53
N SER A 175 -2.58 22.40 -35.82
CA SER A 175 -1.78 21.31 -36.40
C SER A 175 -0.33 21.28 -35.90
N THR A 176 0.36 20.15 -36.11
CA THR A 176 1.77 19.96 -35.72
C THR A 176 2.74 20.92 -36.41
N GLN A 177 2.38 21.47 -37.56
CA GLN A 177 3.19 22.46 -38.29
C GLN A 177 3.14 23.85 -37.63
N GLN A 178 2.12 24.14 -36.82
CA GLN A 178 1.86 25.46 -36.26
C GLN A 178 2.24 25.58 -34.77
N MET A 179 2.15 24.47 -34.02
CA MET A 179 2.45 24.42 -32.59
C MET A 179 2.73 22.99 -32.18
N TRP A 180 3.41 22.79 -31.05
CA TRP A 180 3.66 21.47 -30.46
C TRP A 180 4.07 20.41 -31.50
N PRO A 181 5.20 20.60 -32.21
CA PRO A 181 5.75 19.56 -33.07
C PRO A 181 5.95 18.27 -32.28
N SER A 182 5.91 17.12 -32.95
CA SER A 182 5.83 15.82 -32.29
C SER A 182 6.88 15.59 -31.21
N LYS A 183 8.12 16.04 -31.43
CA LYS A 183 9.22 15.97 -30.47
C LYS A 183 8.92 16.70 -29.16
N GLU A 184 8.45 17.94 -29.26
CA GLU A 184 8.11 18.76 -28.10
C GLU A 184 6.88 18.18 -27.38
N PHE A 185 5.84 17.80 -28.13
CA PHE A 185 4.64 17.18 -27.58
C PHE A 185 4.94 15.86 -26.85
N PHE A 186 5.78 15.00 -27.44
CA PHE A 186 6.20 13.73 -26.84
C PHE A 186 6.92 13.96 -25.51
N LEU A 187 7.92 14.84 -25.47
CA LEU A 187 8.66 15.16 -24.25
C LEU A 187 7.74 15.73 -23.16
N ALA A 188 6.84 16.63 -23.54
CA ALA A 188 5.86 17.23 -22.64
C ALA A 188 4.91 16.16 -22.06
N LYS A 189 4.36 15.26 -22.89
CA LYS A 189 3.49 14.17 -22.43
C LYS A 189 4.21 13.12 -21.59
N ARG A 190 5.47 12.82 -21.90
CA ARG A 190 6.31 11.94 -21.08
C ARG A 190 6.53 12.54 -19.68
N ASN A 191 6.75 13.84 -19.58
CA ASN A 191 6.89 14.53 -18.30
C ASN A 191 5.55 14.59 -17.53
N GLU A 192 4.43 14.86 -18.21
CA GLU A 192 3.07 14.81 -17.64
C GLU A 192 2.78 13.42 -17.04
N GLN A 193 3.12 12.34 -17.76
CA GLN A 193 2.95 10.96 -17.29
C GLN A 193 3.82 10.68 -16.05
N ARG A 194 5.10 11.07 -16.07
CA ARG A 194 5.99 10.89 -14.90
C ARG A 194 5.48 11.64 -13.67
N ALA A 195 5.03 12.88 -13.83
CA ALA A 195 4.46 13.66 -12.74
C ALA A 195 3.16 13.04 -12.22
N ARG A 196 2.29 12.54 -13.11
CA ARG A 196 1.09 11.79 -12.73
C ARG A 196 1.43 10.53 -11.93
N HIS A 197 2.33 9.70 -12.42
CA HIS A 197 2.73 8.46 -11.75
C HIS A 197 3.34 8.73 -10.37
N ALA A 198 4.12 9.81 -10.23
CA ALA A 198 4.70 10.20 -8.95
C ALA A 198 3.64 10.54 -7.88
N LYS A 199 2.50 11.14 -8.26
CA LYS A 199 1.36 11.40 -7.36
C LYS A 199 0.74 10.11 -6.80
N TYR A 200 0.97 8.97 -7.45
CA TYR A 200 0.49 7.64 -7.04
C TYR A 200 1.65 6.71 -6.65
N ASN A 201 2.72 7.25 -6.04
CA ASN A 201 3.88 6.50 -5.55
C ASN A 201 4.62 5.66 -6.63
N ASN A 202 4.44 5.96 -7.91
CA ASN A 202 5.01 5.23 -9.05
C ASN A 202 4.78 3.70 -8.99
N THR A 203 3.61 3.30 -8.47
CA THR A 203 3.25 1.91 -8.26
C THR A 203 1.84 1.62 -8.79
N GLU A 204 1.74 0.60 -9.62
CA GLU A 204 0.50 -0.03 -10.05
C GLU A 204 -0.11 -0.96 -8.97
N TYR A 205 0.62 -1.21 -7.88
CA TYR A 205 0.33 -2.26 -6.90
C TYR A 205 -0.39 -1.76 -5.63
N ASN A 206 -0.78 -0.49 -5.56
CA ASN A 206 -1.47 0.07 -4.39
C ASN A 206 -2.82 -0.64 -4.20
N LEU A 207 -3.15 -1.04 -2.96
CA LEU A 207 -4.41 -1.73 -2.63
C LEU A 207 -5.68 -0.93 -2.90
N GLU A 208 -5.61 0.41 -2.91
CA GLU A 208 -6.71 1.29 -3.35
C GLU A 208 -6.34 2.07 -4.63
N PRO A 209 -6.19 1.37 -5.77
CA PRO A 209 -5.63 1.97 -6.98
C PRO A 209 -6.62 2.90 -7.67
N ASN A 210 -6.10 3.89 -8.42
CA ASN A 210 -6.92 4.75 -9.27
C ASN A 210 -6.98 4.19 -10.69
N VAL A 211 -8.17 3.77 -11.13
CA VAL A 211 -8.45 3.11 -12.43
C VAL A 211 -8.05 3.99 -13.63
N LYS A 212 -8.01 5.31 -13.44
CA LYS A 212 -7.72 6.29 -14.49
C LYS A 212 -6.27 6.78 -14.44
N GLY A 213 -5.79 7.18 -13.27
CA GLY A 213 -4.56 7.97 -13.09
C GLY A 213 -3.33 7.19 -12.64
N SER A 214 -3.49 6.05 -11.97
CA SER A 214 -2.36 5.22 -11.54
C SER A 214 -1.57 4.67 -12.74
N PRO A 215 -0.28 4.28 -12.56
CA PRO A 215 0.47 3.57 -13.60
C PRO A 215 -0.32 2.37 -14.12
N GLY A 216 -0.43 2.22 -15.45
CA GLY A 216 -1.25 1.22 -16.11
C GLY A 216 -2.76 1.51 -16.15
N GLY A 217 -3.21 2.67 -15.66
CA GLY A 217 -4.60 3.10 -15.75
C GLY A 217 -5.00 3.56 -17.16
N LEU A 218 -6.28 3.94 -17.31
CA LEU A 218 -6.83 4.41 -18.60
C LEU A 218 -6.03 5.55 -19.23
N ARG A 219 -5.44 6.43 -18.40
CA ARG A 219 -4.68 7.57 -18.90
C ARG A 219 -3.37 7.15 -19.58
N ASP A 220 -2.77 6.02 -19.24
CA ASP A 220 -1.58 5.52 -19.94
C ASP A 220 -1.93 5.11 -21.39
N ILE A 221 -3.08 4.44 -21.58
CA ILE A 221 -3.60 4.10 -22.92
C ILE A 221 -3.87 5.38 -23.72
N GLN A 222 -4.53 6.36 -23.09
CA GLN A 222 -4.80 7.66 -23.71
C GLN A 222 -3.52 8.41 -24.10
N THR A 223 -2.48 8.38 -23.25
CA THR A 223 -1.19 9.01 -23.57
C THR A 223 -0.56 8.41 -24.82
N ILE A 224 -0.60 7.08 -24.98
CA ILE A 224 -0.14 6.40 -26.22
C ILE A 224 -0.92 6.93 -27.43
N LEU A 225 -2.26 6.96 -27.34
CA LEU A 225 -3.13 7.44 -28.41
C LEU A 225 -2.85 8.90 -28.80
N TRP A 226 -2.64 9.77 -27.81
CA TRP A 226 -2.37 11.18 -28.06
C TRP A 226 -1.04 11.41 -28.77
N ILE A 227 0.02 10.73 -28.34
CA ILE A 227 1.33 10.80 -28.98
C ILE A 227 1.23 10.26 -30.40
N ALA A 228 0.58 9.10 -30.59
CA ALA A 228 0.35 8.51 -31.91
C ALA A 228 -0.42 9.45 -32.83
N ARG A 229 -1.46 10.11 -32.33
CA ARG A 229 -2.23 11.06 -33.13
C ARG A 229 -1.43 12.27 -33.53
N ARG A 230 -0.57 12.78 -32.63
CA ARG A 230 0.28 13.93 -32.95
C ARG A 230 1.30 13.56 -34.02
N GLU A 231 1.94 12.40 -33.89
CA GLU A 231 2.98 11.95 -34.81
C GLU A 231 2.42 11.47 -36.17
N PHE A 232 1.39 10.62 -36.14
CA PHE A 232 0.90 9.89 -37.31
C PHE A 232 -0.47 10.37 -37.81
N GLY A 233 -1.08 11.35 -37.15
CA GLY A 233 -2.38 11.92 -37.55
C GLY A 233 -3.61 11.06 -37.19
N THR A 234 -3.45 9.95 -36.46
CA THR A 234 -4.53 8.99 -36.19
C THR A 234 -4.70 8.68 -34.69
N LEU A 235 -5.96 8.61 -34.24
CA LEU A 235 -6.32 8.05 -32.91
C LEU A 235 -6.63 6.55 -32.96
N ASN A 236 -6.59 5.94 -34.14
CA ASN A 236 -6.95 4.54 -34.30
C ASN A 236 -5.72 3.65 -34.02
N LEU A 237 -5.78 2.83 -32.98
CA LEU A 237 -4.73 1.85 -32.68
C LEU A 237 -4.46 0.91 -33.86
N GLN A 238 -5.49 0.53 -34.63
CA GLN A 238 -5.30 -0.32 -35.80
C GLN A 238 -4.40 0.34 -36.84
N ALA A 239 -4.51 1.66 -37.02
CA ALA A 239 -3.65 2.39 -37.94
C ALA A 239 -2.17 2.40 -37.47
N MET A 240 -1.93 2.31 -36.15
CA MET A 240 -0.56 2.13 -35.63
C MET A 240 -0.02 0.72 -35.90
N VAL A 241 -0.89 -0.29 -35.95
CA VAL A 241 -0.51 -1.64 -36.40
C VAL A 241 -0.12 -1.62 -37.88
N ASP A 242 -0.94 -0.98 -38.71
CA ASP A 242 -0.70 -0.89 -40.16
C ASP A 242 0.62 -0.18 -40.49
N GLN A 243 1.06 0.75 -39.62
CA GLN A 243 2.35 1.44 -39.72
C GLN A 243 3.51 0.68 -39.05
N GLY A 244 3.27 -0.51 -38.48
CA GLY A 244 4.27 -1.33 -37.81
C GLY A 244 4.74 -0.79 -36.46
N PHE A 245 4.06 0.22 -35.91
CA PHE A 245 4.47 0.88 -34.66
C PHE A 245 4.09 0.08 -33.42
N ILE A 246 2.97 -0.65 -33.47
CA ILE A 246 2.58 -1.67 -32.48
C ILE A 246 2.24 -2.97 -33.19
N THR A 247 2.34 -4.10 -32.49
CA THR A 247 1.94 -5.40 -33.05
C THR A 247 0.43 -5.65 -32.90
N GLU A 248 -0.13 -6.55 -33.69
CA GLU A 248 -1.55 -6.96 -33.57
C GLU A 248 -1.86 -7.54 -32.17
N GLY A 249 -0.89 -8.24 -31.57
CA GLY A 249 -1.01 -8.74 -30.21
C GLY A 249 -1.00 -7.63 -29.15
N GLU A 250 -0.20 -6.59 -29.35
CA GLU A 250 -0.18 -5.39 -28.49
C GLU A 250 -1.50 -4.63 -28.59
N HIS A 251 -2.04 -4.44 -29.80
CA HIS A 251 -3.34 -3.84 -30.04
C HIS A 251 -4.47 -4.61 -29.33
N SER A 252 -4.54 -5.92 -29.54
CA SER A 252 -5.56 -6.78 -28.92
C SER A 252 -5.52 -6.70 -27.39
N LEU A 253 -4.31 -6.64 -26.81
CA LEU A 253 -4.12 -6.51 -25.37
C LEU A 253 -4.63 -5.15 -24.85
N LEU A 254 -4.27 -4.03 -25.49
CA LEU A 254 -4.75 -2.70 -25.09
C LEU A 254 -6.26 -2.60 -25.17
N THR A 255 -6.86 -3.13 -26.24
CA THR A 255 -8.30 -3.12 -26.45
C THR A 255 -9.04 -3.88 -25.35
N ALA A 256 -8.62 -5.12 -25.06
CA ALA A 256 -9.22 -5.92 -23.99
C ALA A 256 -9.01 -5.30 -22.60
N ALA A 257 -7.84 -4.70 -22.37
CA ALA A 257 -7.50 -4.04 -21.12
C ALA A 257 -8.34 -2.77 -20.90
N GLN A 258 -8.52 -1.96 -21.94
CA GLN A 258 -9.38 -0.76 -21.93
C GLN A 258 -10.84 -1.15 -21.64
N GLU A 259 -11.37 -2.18 -22.30
CA GLU A 259 -12.72 -2.68 -22.03
C GLU A 259 -12.89 -3.14 -20.58
N PHE A 260 -11.90 -3.85 -20.04
CA PHE A 260 -11.94 -4.27 -18.64
C PHE A 260 -11.94 -3.07 -17.68
N LEU A 261 -11.03 -2.11 -17.86
CA LEU A 261 -10.98 -0.91 -17.03
C LEU A 261 -12.24 -0.05 -17.18
N TRP A 262 -12.86 -0.03 -18.36
CA TRP A 262 -14.14 0.61 -18.58
C TRP A 262 -15.26 -0.07 -17.78
N LYS A 263 -15.31 -1.40 -17.73
CA LYS A 263 -16.30 -2.13 -16.91
C LYS A 263 -16.15 -1.79 -15.43
N VAL A 264 -14.92 -1.80 -14.95
CA VAL A 264 -14.57 -1.43 -13.56
C VAL A 264 -15.03 -0.01 -13.27
N ARG A 265 -14.64 0.97 -14.10
CA ARG A 265 -14.99 2.38 -13.89
C ARG A 265 -16.49 2.64 -13.97
N TYR A 266 -17.19 2.01 -14.92
CA TYR A 266 -18.65 2.12 -15.02
C TYR A 266 -19.33 1.60 -13.75
N GLY A 267 -18.98 0.39 -13.31
CA GLY A 267 -19.53 -0.21 -12.09
C GLY A 267 -19.23 0.63 -10.85
N LEU A 268 -18.00 1.17 -10.75
CA LEU A 268 -17.58 2.03 -9.64
C LEU A 268 -18.41 3.32 -9.57
N HIS A 269 -18.59 4.01 -10.69
CA HIS A 269 -19.41 5.22 -10.77
C HIS A 269 -20.89 4.93 -10.45
N MET A 270 -21.42 3.81 -10.95
CA MET A 270 -22.80 3.39 -10.68
C MET A 270 -23.01 3.08 -9.19
N LEU A 271 -22.08 2.37 -8.55
CA LEU A 271 -22.15 2.01 -7.13
C LEU A 271 -21.93 3.23 -6.21
N ALA A 272 -21.01 4.13 -6.56
CA ALA A 272 -20.73 5.32 -5.78
C ALA A 272 -21.80 6.42 -5.94
N GLY A 273 -22.56 6.40 -7.04
CA GLY A 273 -23.56 7.42 -7.36
C GLY A 273 -22.96 8.79 -7.72
N ARG A 274 -21.65 8.86 -7.98
CA ARG A 274 -20.85 10.05 -8.31
C ARG A 274 -19.61 9.64 -9.10
N ALA A 275 -18.87 10.61 -9.61
CA ALA A 275 -17.52 10.36 -10.12
C ALA A 275 -16.63 9.79 -9.01
N GLU A 276 -16.07 8.60 -9.23
CA GLU A 276 -15.12 7.95 -8.34
C GLU A 276 -14.20 7.06 -9.17
N ASP A 277 -12.92 7.40 -9.22
CA ASP A 277 -11.93 6.65 -10.00
C ASP A 277 -11.04 5.76 -9.11
N ARG A 278 -11.20 5.79 -7.77
CA ARG A 278 -10.44 4.95 -6.84
C ARG A 278 -11.22 3.68 -6.48
N LEU A 279 -10.56 2.53 -6.61
CA LEU A 279 -11.05 1.26 -6.08
C LEU A 279 -10.81 1.20 -4.57
N LEU A 280 -11.57 2.00 -3.83
CA LEU A 280 -11.59 1.96 -2.37
C LEU A 280 -12.10 0.60 -1.88
N PHE A 281 -11.63 0.16 -0.71
CA PHE A 281 -12.00 -1.16 -0.17
C PHE A 281 -13.53 -1.37 -0.06
N ASP A 282 -14.29 -0.32 0.26
CA ASP A 282 -15.75 -0.34 0.35
C ASP A 282 -16.42 -0.70 -0.99
N HIS A 283 -15.86 -0.22 -2.09
CA HIS A 283 -16.33 -0.49 -3.43
C HIS A 283 -15.82 -1.81 -4.00
N GLN A 284 -14.64 -2.28 -3.61
CA GLN A 284 -14.04 -3.52 -4.15
C GLN A 284 -14.96 -4.74 -3.96
N ARG A 285 -15.53 -4.92 -2.76
CA ARG A 285 -16.45 -6.04 -2.48
C ARG A 285 -17.70 -5.99 -3.34
N SER A 286 -18.37 -4.85 -3.34
CA SER A 286 -19.61 -4.64 -4.08
C SER A 286 -19.39 -4.78 -5.59
N LEU A 287 -18.26 -4.28 -6.10
CA LEU A 287 -17.90 -4.38 -7.50
C LEU A 287 -17.50 -5.79 -7.91
N ALA A 288 -16.79 -6.54 -7.07
CA ALA A 288 -16.46 -7.94 -7.32
C ALA A 288 -17.73 -8.78 -7.50
N ALA A 289 -18.70 -8.63 -6.59
CA ALA A 289 -20.00 -9.30 -6.70
C ALA A 289 -20.76 -8.86 -7.96
N LEU A 290 -20.81 -7.56 -8.25
CA LEU A 290 -21.47 -7.00 -9.44
C LEU A 290 -20.87 -7.52 -10.76
N LEU A 291 -19.57 -7.79 -10.79
CA LEU A 291 -18.86 -8.33 -11.96
C LEU A 291 -18.85 -9.88 -11.99
N GLY A 292 -19.56 -10.54 -11.08
CA GLY A 292 -19.74 -12.00 -11.06
C GLY A 292 -18.54 -12.79 -10.51
N TYR A 293 -17.72 -12.18 -9.63
CA TYR A 293 -16.69 -12.94 -8.91
C TYR A 293 -17.28 -13.62 -7.67
N GLU A 294 -16.93 -14.88 -7.48
CA GLU A 294 -17.35 -15.71 -6.36
C GLU A 294 -16.14 -16.19 -5.56
N ASP A 295 -16.37 -16.48 -4.28
CA ASP A 295 -15.38 -17.10 -3.41
C ASP A 295 -15.00 -18.50 -3.94
N SER A 296 -13.78 -18.92 -3.63
CA SER A 296 -13.29 -20.27 -3.87
C SER A 296 -12.65 -20.79 -2.59
N ASP A 297 -12.41 -22.11 -2.49
CA ASP A 297 -11.81 -22.71 -1.28
C ASP A 297 -10.50 -22.05 -0.85
N ALA A 298 -9.74 -21.49 -1.79
CA ALA A 298 -8.42 -20.90 -1.54
C ALA A 298 -8.38 -19.35 -1.59
N LYS A 299 -9.36 -18.69 -2.21
CA LYS A 299 -9.32 -17.24 -2.47
C LYS A 299 -10.70 -16.60 -2.41
N LEU A 300 -10.76 -15.41 -1.82
CA LEU A 300 -11.97 -14.58 -1.77
C LEU A 300 -12.29 -13.99 -3.16
N ALA A 301 -13.56 -13.71 -3.42
CA ALA A 301 -14.05 -13.07 -4.64
C ALA A 301 -13.32 -11.75 -4.92
N ILE A 302 -13.08 -10.96 -3.86
CA ILE A 302 -12.35 -9.69 -3.92
C ILE A 302 -10.93 -9.92 -4.41
N GLU A 303 -10.22 -10.89 -3.86
CA GLU A 303 -8.84 -11.20 -4.23
C GLU A 303 -8.74 -11.66 -5.68
N ARG A 304 -9.70 -12.47 -6.15
CA ARG A 304 -9.77 -12.90 -7.56
C ARG A 304 -10.00 -11.72 -8.51
N PHE A 305 -10.92 -10.82 -8.15
CA PHE A 305 -11.19 -9.60 -8.90
C PHE A 305 -9.95 -8.70 -8.95
N MET A 306 -9.39 -8.39 -7.80
CA MET A 306 -8.22 -7.51 -7.68
C MET A 306 -7.00 -8.13 -8.36
N GLN A 307 -6.81 -9.45 -8.30
CA GLN A 307 -5.73 -10.12 -9.04
C GLN A 307 -5.87 -9.96 -10.55
N LYS A 308 -7.09 -10.08 -11.09
CA LYS A 308 -7.31 -9.79 -12.51
C LYS A 308 -7.07 -8.32 -12.83
N TYR A 309 -7.51 -7.40 -11.96
CA TYR A 309 -7.24 -5.97 -12.11
C TYR A 309 -5.74 -5.66 -12.18
N TYR A 310 -4.94 -6.13 -11.22
CA TYR A 310 -3.50 -5.89 -11.21
C TYR A 310 -2.81 -6.46 -12.43
N ARG A 311 -3.19 -7.67 -12.89
CA ARG A 311 -2.63 -8.27 -14.10
C ARG A 311 -2.93 -7.44 -15.36
N VAL A 312 -4.12 -6.87 -15.46
CA VAL A 312 -4.47 -5.98 -16.58
C VAL A 312 -3.65 -4.69 -16.52
N VAL A 313 -3.60 -4.03 -15.36
CA VAL A 313 -2.86 -2.77 -15.18
C VAL A 313 -1.36 -2.97 -15.38
N MET A 314 -0.78 -4.06 -14.87
CA MET A 314 0.63 -4.42 -15.14
C MET A 314 0.91 -4.57 -16.63
N SER A 315 -0.01 -5.22 -17.37
CA SER A 315 0.15 -5.43 -18.81
C SER A 315 0.07 -4.13 -19.59
N ILE A 316 -0.84 -3.22 -19.22
CA ILE A 316 -0.93 -1.86 -19.78
C ILE A 316 0.35 -1.10 -19.49
N ALA A 317 0.80 -1.11 -18.23
CA ALA A 317 1.96 -0.36 -17.80
C ALA A 317 3.24 -0.87 -18.50
N GLU A 318 3.40 -2.19 -18.65
CA GLU A 318 4.47 -2.81 -19.43
C GLU A 318 4.46 -2.31 -20.88
N LEU A 319 3.29 -2.33 -21.52
CA LEU A 319 3.15 -1.92 -22.90
C LEU A 319 3.31 -0.40 -23.08
N SER A 320 2.86 0.40 -22.13
CA SER A 320 3.06 1.84 -22.08
C SER A 320 4.54 2.20 -22.04
N ASP A 321 5.33 1.52 -21.21
CA ASP A 321 6.78 1.70 -21.18
C ASP A 321 7.45 1.29 -22.50
N LEU A 322 7.05 0.14 -23.06
CA LEU A 322 7.57 -0.36 -24.34
C LEU A 322 7.32 0.63 -25.48
N VAL A 323 6.05 1.02 -25.65
CA VAL A 323 5.61 1.91 -26.72
C VAL A 323 6.15 3.31 -26.51
N GLY A 324 6.19 3.79 -25.26
CA GLY A 324 6.83 5.06 -24.90
C GLY A 324 8.33 5.08 -25.17
N GLN A 325 9.03 3.96 -24.93
CA GLN A 325 10.42 3.81 -25.35
C GLN A 325 10.50 3.86 -26.87
N HIS A 326 9.73 3.05 -27.60
CA HIS A 326 9.72 3.05 -29.07
C HIS A 326 9.45 4.45 -29.67
N PHE A 327 8.53 5.22 -29.08
CA PHE A 327 8.32 6.64 -29.45
C PHE A 327 9.58 7.48 -29.25
N ALA A 328 10.29 7.32 -28.12
CA ALA A 328 11.55 8.02 -27.92
C ALA A 328 12.57 7.65 -29.01
N GLU A 329 12.63 6.38 -29.40
CA GLU A 329 13.57 5.90 -30.42
C GLU A 329 13.26 6.46 -31.81
N VAL A 330 11.98 6.55 -32.18
CA VAL A 330 11.57 7.06 -33.50
C VAL A 330 11.58 8.59 -33.54
N ILE A 331 11.01 9.26 -32.53
CA ILE A 331 10.78 10.70 -32.54
C ILE A 331 12.05 11.48 -32.14
N LEU A 332 12.84 10.99 -31.18
CA LEU A 332 13.99 11.75 -30.69
C LEU A 332 15.28 11.47 -31.47
N TRP A 333 15.41 10.29 -32.07
CA TRP A 333 16.65 9.90 -32.74
C TRP A 333 16.65 10.19 -34.24
N GLU A 334 15.53 10.62 -34.83
CA GLU A 334 15.41 11.19 -36.20
C GLU A 334 16.16 10.39 -37.31
N GLY A 335 16.32 9.07 -37.14
CA GLY A 335 17.08 8.20 -38.05
C GLY A 335 18.61 8.19 -37.86
N GLU A 336 19.17 9.06 -37.02
CA GLU A 336 20.59 9.06 -36.64
C GLU A 336 20.79 8.24 -35.36
N SER A 337 20.90 6.91 -35.52
CA SER A 337 21.37 6.03 -34.46
C SER A 337 22.81 6.37 -34.06
N GLY A 338 23.09 6.52 -32.77
CA GLY A 338 24.45 6.71 -32.28
C GLY A 338 25.35 5.47 -32.48
N PRO A 339 26.64 5.59 -32.14
CA PRO A 339 27.61 4.53 -32.39
C PRO A 339 27.25 3.24 -31.66
N ILE A 340 27.35 2.12 -32.37
CA ILE A 340 27.17 0.77 -31.81
C ILE A 340 28.46 0.36 -31.10
N VAL A 341 28.35 -0.03 -29.84
CA VAL A 341 29.45 -0.61 -29.05
C VAL A 341 29.16 -2.10 -28.84
N PRO A 342 29.86 -3.02 -29.53
CA PRO A 342 29.68 -4.45 -29.32
C PRO A 342 30.02 -4.84 -27.89
N LEU A 343 29.16 -5.61 -27.23
CA LEU A 343 29.40 -6.10 -25.87
C LEU A 343 29.88 -7.56 -25.89
N ASN A 344 29.22 -8.40 -26.70
CA ASN A 344 29.64 -9.77 -27.00
C ASN A 344 29.00 -10.22 -28.33
N SER A 345 29.11 -11.50 -28.68
CA SER A 345 28.55 -12.03 -29.95
C SER A 345 27.01 -12.03 -30.03
N ARG A 346 26.31 -11.74 -28.93
CA ARG A 346 24.85 -11.74 -28.82
C ARG A 346 24.30 -10.34 -28.61
N PHE A 347 25.02 -9.48 -27.88
CA PHE A 347 24.56 -8.15 -27.48
C PHE A 347 25.51 -7.04 -27.89
N GLN A 348 24.93 -5.87 -28.14
CA GLN A 348 25.60 -4.60 -28.38
C GLN A 348 24.89 -3.49 -27.61
N VAL A 349 25.56 -2.38 -27.39
CA VAL A 349 24.99 -1.17 -26.81
C VAL A 349 24.82 -0.14 -27.91
N ARG A 350 23.63 0.46 -27.98
CA ARG A 350 23.33 1.57 -28.89
C ARG A 350 22.60 2.65 -28.13
N ASP A 351 23.09 3.88 -28.22
CA ASP A 351 22.51 5.05 -27.53
C ASP A 351 22.39 4.86 -26.00
N GLY A 352 23.29 4.05 -25.41
CA GLY A 352 23.26 3.72 -23.98
C GLY A 352 22.26 2.62 -23.59
N TYR A 353 21.60 1.96 -24.55
CA TYR A 353 20.66 0.88 -24.32
C TYR A 353 21.19 -0.46 -24.87
N LEU A 354 20.91 -1.55 -24.13
CA LEU A 354 21.23 -2.90 -24.55
C LEU A 354 20.34 -3.33 -25.73
N GLU A 355 20.97 -3.87 -26.76
CA GLU A 355 20.35 -4.35 -27.99
C GLU A 355 20.88 -5.74 -28.34
N VAL A 356 20.01 -6.65 -28.81
CA VAL A 356 20.48 -7.88 -29.44
C VAL A 356 21.11 -7.59 -30.80
N SER A 357 22.27 -8.17 -31.04
CA SER A 357 23.00 -8.06 -32.32
C SER A 357 22.24 -8.64 -33.51
N ASN A 358 21.28 -9.55 -33.27
CA ASN A 358 20.44 -10.14 -34.31
C ASN A 358 19.05 -10.52 -33.75
N PRO A 359 17.94 -10.33 -34.51
CA PRO A 359 16.60 -10.68 -34.04
C PRO A 359 16.41 -12.16 -33.70
N ALA A 360 17.21 -13.06 -34.27
CA ALA A 360 17.13 -14.50 -34.03
C ALA A 360 17.91 -14.98 -32.79
N ILE A 361 18.55 -14.08 -32.02
CA ILE A 361 19.42 -14.47 -30.89
C ILE A 361 18.68 -15.32 -29.86
N PHE A 362 17.48 -14.93 -29.40
CA PHE A 362 16.77 -15.73 -28.39
C PHE A 362 16.33 -17.09 -28.92
N LYS A 363 15.96 -17.19 -30.20
CA LYS A 363 15.64 -18.49 -30.82
C LYS A 363 16.86 -19.40 -30.94
N ARG A 364 18.04 -18.85 -31.27
CA ARG A 364 19.29 -19.62 -31.44
C ARG A 364 19.97 -19.96 -30.12
N THR A 365 19.95 -19.03 -29.18
CA THR A 365 20.57 -19.13 -27.86
C THR A 365 19.56 -18.67 -26.79
N PRO A 366 18.61 -19.53 -26.38
CA PRO A 366 17.57 -19.15 -25.44
C PRO A 366 18.11 -18.57 -24.13
N PHE A 367 19.23 -19.08 -23.62
CA PHE A 367 19.83 -18.58 -22.38
C PHE A 367 20.17 -17.09 -22.39
N ALA A 368 20.30 -16.48 -23.57
CA ALA A 368 20.50 -15.04 -23.74
C ALA A 368 19.35 -14.22 -23.12
N ILE A 369 18.16 -14.80 -22.95
CA ILE A 369 17.04 -14.17 -22.23
C ILE A 369 17.46 -13.79 -20.81
N LEU A 370 18.06 -14.71 -20.04
CA LEU A 370 18.54 -14.41 -18.69
C LEU A 370 19.83 -13.59 -18.71
N GLU A 371 20.70 -13.84 -19.68
CA GLU A 371 21.96 -13.10 -19.85
C GLU A 371 21.72 -11.59 -20.01
N THR A 372 20.63 -11.19 -20.68
CA THR A 372 20.20 -9.78 -20.80
C THR A 372 20.24 -9.06 -19.44
N PHE A 373 19.68 -9.68 -18.40
CA PHE A 373 19.55 -9.08 -17.08
C PHE A 373 20.86 -9.10 -16.29
N VAL A 374 21.69 -10.12 -16.51
CA VAL A 374 23.05 -10.20 -15.93
C VAL A 374 23.94 -9.12 -16.51
N LEU A 375 23.94 -8.94 -17.84
CA LEU A 375 24.71 -7.88 -18.50
C LEU A 375 24.28 -6.49 -18.02
N LEU A 376 22.98 -6.23 -17.86
CA LEU A 376 22.47 -4.97 -17.29
C LEU A 376 22.86 -4.74 -15.82
N ALA A 377 23.20 -5.80 -15.07
CA ALA A 377 23.67 -5.71 -13.70
C ALA A 377 25.19 -5.47 -13.65
N GLN A 378 25.93 -6.09 -14.58
CA GLN A 378 27.39 -5.97 -14.70
C GLN A 378 27.82 -4.64 -15.35
N HIS A 379 26.97 -4.03 -16.18
CA HIS A 379 27.22 -2.77 -16.87
C HIS A 379 26.24 -1.69 -16.40
N PRO A 380 26.49 -1.04 -15.24
CA PRO A 380 25.56 -0.08 -14.63
C PRO A 380 25.36 1.21 -15.44
N ASP A 381 26.29 1.51 -16.36
CA ASP A 381 26.25 2.59 -17.35
C ASP A 381 25.18 2.38 -18.43
N ILE A 382 24.76 1.13 -18.67
CA ILE A 382 23.64 0.84 -19.57
C ILE A 382 22.33 1.27 -18.93
N GLN A 383 21.62 2.18 -19.60
CA GLN A 383 20.40 2.82 -19.10
C GLN A 383 19.22 1.85 -19.08
N GLY A 384 19.11 0.99 -20.10
CA GLY A 384 17.98 0.08 -20.27
C GLY A 384 18.15 -0.86 -21.45
N VAL A 385 17.02 -1.32 -21.97
CA VAL A 385 16.94 -2.24 -23.12
C VAL A 385 16.18 -1.52 -24.24
N ARG A 386 16.64 -1.66 -25.50
CA ARG A 386 15.94 -1.09 -26.66
C ARG A 386 14.57 -1.72 -26.86
N SER A 387 13.62 -0.93 -27.39
CA SER A 387 12.22 -1.34 -27.56
C SER A 387 12.08 -2.66 -28.33
N ASP A 388 12.80 -2.82 -29.44
CA ASP A 388 12.79 -4.04 -30.25
C ASP A 388 13.33 -5.27 -29.49
N THR A 389 14.34 -5.07 -28.64
CA THR A 389 14.86 -6.17 -27.82
C THR A 389 13.86 -6.59 -26.74
N ILE A 390 13.12 -5.64 -26.16
CA ILE A 390 12.03 -5.96 -25.23
C ILE A 390 10.90 -6.71 -25.95
N ARG A 391 10.51 -6.30 -27.17
CA ARG A 391 9.55 -7.05 -27.99
C ARG A 391 10.01 -8.48 -28.23
N LEU A 392 11.27 -8.66 -28.64
CA LEU A 392 11.84 -9.98 -28.85
C LEU A 392 11.85 -10.83 -27.57
N LEU A 393 12.13 -10.25 -26.40
CA LEU A 393 12.01 -10.95 -25.11
C LEU A 393 10.57 -11.42 -24.87
N ARG A 394 9.58 -10.55 -25.10
CA ARG A 394 8.14 -10.85 -24.93
C ARG A 394 7.66 -11.95 -25.88
N ASP A 395 8.08 -11.89 -27.14
CA ASP A 395 7.69 -12.85 -28.18
C ASP A 395 8.30 -14.22 -27.95
N HIS A 396 9.48 -14.29 -27.34
CA HIS A 396 10.19 -15.54 -27.06
C HIS A 396 9.96 -16.08 -25.64
N ARG A 397 9.03 -15.50 -24.87
CA ARG A 397 8.61 -16.01 -23.55
C ARG A 397 8.20 -17.49 -23.55
N TYR A 398 7.71 -18.01 -24.68
CA TYR A 398 7.34 -19.42 -24.82
C TYR A 398 8.54 -20.37 -24.75
N LEU A 399 9.76 -19.88 -25.00
CA LEU A 399 10.99 -20.68 -24.86
C LEU A 399 11.34 -20.99 -23.40
N ILE A 400 10.71 -20.32 -22.42
CA ILE A 400 10.92 -20.55 -20.99
C ILE A 400 10.02 -21.70 -20.53
N ASP A 401 10.39 -22.91 -20.94
CA ASP A 401 9.75 -24.17 -20.57
C ASP A 401 10.58 -24.93 -19.52
N ASP A 402 10.24 -26.19 -19.23
CA ASP A 402 10.98 -27.00 -18.25
C ASP A 402 12.41 -27.30 -18.69
N THR A 403 12.65 -27.47 -20.00
CA THR A 403 14.00 -27.67 -20.55
C THR A 403 14.86 -26.43 -20.26
N PHE A 404 14.31 -25.24 -20.48
CA PHE A 404 14.98 -23.98 -20.18
C PHE A 404 15.30 -23.86 -18.69
N ARG A 405 14.36 -24.18 -17.79
CA ARG A 405 14.54 -24.09 -16.34
C ARG A 405 15.57 -25.09 -15.79
N GLN A 406 15.78 -26.21 -16.49
CA GLN A 406 16.76 -27.23 -16.11
C GLN A 406 18.16 -27.01 -16.72
N ASP A 407 18.30 -26.09 -17.68
CA ASP A 407 19.60 -25.78 -18.30
C ASP A 407 20.57 -25.16 -17.28
N LEU A 408 21.75 -25.76 -17.15
CA LEU A 408 22.79 -25.30 -16.24
C LEU A 408 23.21 -23.86 -16.51
N ARG A 409 23.23 -23.42 -17.77
CA ARG A 409 23.57 -22.03 -18.14
C ARG A 409 22.57 -21.04 -17.55
N ASN A 410 21.28 -21.37 -17.60
CA ASN A 410 20.22 -20.52 -17.10
C ASN A 410 20.25 -20.42 -15.57
N THR A 411 20.36 -21.56 -14.90
CA THR A 411 20.48 -21.59 -13.44
C THR A 411 21.72 -20.84 -12.95
N SER A 412 22.86 -20.99 -13.63
CA SER A 412 24.09 -20.25 -13.30
C SER A 412 23.94 -18.74 -13.53
N LEU A 413 23.33 -18.32 -14.65
CA LEU A 413 23.09 -16.89 -14.92
C LEU A 413 22.17 -16.26 -13.87
N PHE A 414 21.14 -16.97 -13.41
CA PHE A 414 20.24 -16.43 -12.37
C PHE A 414 20.96 -16.25 -11.03
N ILE A 415 21.82 -17.20 -10.63
CA ILE A 415 22.66 -17.04 -9.43
C ILE A 415 23.69 -15.92 -9.62
N GLU A 416 24.28 -15.79 -10.81
CA GLU A 416 25.22 -14.71 -11.12
C GLU A 416 24.56 -13.33 -10.99
N LEU A 417 23.29 -13.19 -11.39
CA LEU A 417 22.53 -11.95 -11.15
C LEU A 417 22.51 -11.58 -9.67
N PHE A 418 22.33 -12.54 -8.75
CA PHE A 418 22.31 -12.29 -7.30
C PHE A 418 23.68 -12.03 -6.68
N LYS A 419 24.75 -12.38 -7.38
CA LYS A 419 26.13 -12.04 -6.99
C LYS A 419 26.56 -10.65 -7.46
N CYS A 420 25.77 -10.01 -8.33
CA CYS A 420 26.09 -8.68 -8.83
C CYS A 420 26.07 -7.62 -7.70
N LYS A 421 27.04 -6.71 -7.73
CA LYS A 421 27.12 -5.63 -6.73
C LYS A 421 26.02 -4.58 -6.89
N GLU A 422 25.47 -4.39 -8.07
CA GLU A 422 24.43 -3.40 -8.36
C GLU A 422 23.34 -4.02 -9.25
N GLY A 423 22.19 -3.35 -9.36
CA GLY A 423 21.19 -3.70 -10.38
C GLY A 423 20.27 -4.90 -10.07
N ILE A 424 20.49 -5.68 -9.00
CA ILE A 424 19.67 -6.87 -8.66
C ILE A 424 18.16 -6.56 -8.68
N HIS A 425 17.70 -5.68 -7.78
CA HIS A 425 16.29 -5.29 -7.70
C HIS A 425 15.77 -4.69 -9.02
N ARG A 426 16.56 -3.81 -9.66
CA ARG A 426 16.18 -3.15 -10.92
C ARG A 426 15.92 -4.19 -12.03
N ASN A 427 16.78 -5.18 -12.14
CA ASN A 427 16.69 -6.19 -13.18
C ASN A 427 15.65 -7.27 -12.84
N LEU A 428 15.44 -7.64 -11.58
CA LEU A 428 14.27 -8.45 -11.19
C LEU A 428 12.95 -7.75 -11.52
N ARG A 429 12.85 -6.43 -11.26
CA ARG A 429 11.67 -5.64 -11.66
C ARG A 429 11.48 -5.64 -13.17
N ARG A 430 12.55 -5.54 -13.96
CA ARG A 430 12.48 -5.67 -15.43
C ARG A 430 12.06 -7.09 -15.86
N MET A 431 12.59 -8.13 -15.22
CA MET A 431 12.19 -9.51 -15.50
C MET A 431 10.70 -9.73 -15.21
N ASN A 432 10.19 -9.20 -14.09
CA ASN A 432 8.77 -9.26 -13.78
C ASN A 432 7.96 -8.48 -14.81
N ARG A 433 8.38 -7.23 -15.08
CA ARG A 433 7.77 -6.33 -16.06
C ARG A 433 7.65 -7.00 -17.43
N TYR A 434 8.69 -7.63 -17.93
CA TYR A 434 8.70 -8.29 -19.25
C TYR A 434 8.08 -9.69 -19.25
N GLY A 435 7.48 -10.15 -18.14
CA GLY A 435 6.90 -11.47 -17.99
C GLY A 435 7.90 -12.63 -18.06
N ILE A 436 9.17 -12.37 -17.78
CA ILE A 436 10.25 -13.36 -17.73
C ILE A 436 10.32 -14.01 -16.35
N LEU A 437 10.23 -13.24 -15.27
CA LEU A 437 10.44 -13.75 -13.90
C LEU A 437 9.42 -14.83 -13.53
N GLY A 438 8.13 -14.55 -13.66
CA GLY A 438 7.07 -15.52 -13.36
C GLY A 438 7.01 -16.72 -14.31
N ARG A 439 7.65 -16.66 -15.48
CA ARG A 439 7.83 -17.83 -16.36
C ARG A 439 9.04 -18.64 -15.99
N TYR A 440 10.13 -17.99 -15.57
CA TYR A 440 11.32 -18.68 -15.10
C TYR A 440 11.08 -19.38 -13.76
N LEU A 441 10.37 -18.71 -12.85
CA LEU A 441 9.94 -19.20 -11.54
C LEU A 441 8.40 -19.30 -11.53
N PRO A 442 7.81 -20.44 -11.92
CA PRO A 442 6.36 -20.65 -11.91
C PRO A 442 5.68 -20.28 -10.58
N GLU A 443 6.33 -20.62 -9.47
CA GLU A 443 5.95 -20.26 -8.11
C GLU A 443 5.78 -18.75 -7.92
N PHE A 444 6.68 -17.94 -8.49
CA PHE A 444 6.54 -16.49 -8.52
C PHE A 444 5.40 -16.07 -9.45
N GLY A 445 5.25 -16.72 -10.60
CA GLY A 445 4.15 -16.46 -11.54
C GLY A 445 2.76 -16.62 -10.91
N HIS A 446 2.60 -17.50 -9.93
CA HIS A 446 1.34 -17.67 -9.20
C HIS A 446 0.98 -16.49 -8.29
N ILE A 447 1.97 -15.83 -7.70
CA ILE A 447 1.79 -14.67 -6.81
C ILE A 447 1.74 -13.34 -7.57
N VAL A 448 2.01 -13.31 -8.88
CA VAL A 448 1.92 -12.09 -9.69
C VAL A 448 0.50 -11.53 -9.66
N GLY A 449 0.38 -10.30 -9.14
CA GLY A 449 -0.88 -9.60 -8.91
C GLY A 449 -1.70 -10.15 -7.76
N GLN A 450 -1.15 -11.04 -6.92
CA GLN A 450 -1.88 -11.57 -5.77
C GLN A 450 -2.04 -10.46 -4.71
N MET A 451 -3.28 -10.10 -4.42
CA MET A 451 -3.60 -9.23 -3.30
C MET A 451 -3.56 -10.04 -2.00
N GLN A 452 -3.11 -9.41 -0.92
CA GLN A 452 -3.39 -9.84 0.45
C GLN A 452 -4.44 -8.89 1.00
N HIS A 453 -5.63 -9.39 1.29
CA HIS A 453 -6.70 -8.57 1.83
C HIS A 453 -6.53 -8.39 3.35
N ASP A 454 -5.45 -7.74 3.74
CA ASP A 454 -5.18 -7.32 5.12
C ASP A 454 -4.72 -5.85 5.15
N LEU A 455 -4.71 -5.28 6.36
CA LEU A 455 -4.38 -3.88 6.61
C LEU A 455 -2.88 -3.57 6.57
N PHE A 456 -2.04 -4.59 6.52
CA PHE A 456 -0.59 -4.44 6.63
C PHE A 456 0.03 -4.22 5.27
N HIS A 457 -0.44 -4.97 4.26
CA HIS A 457 0.11 -4.93 2.93
C HIS A 457 -0.49 -3.75 2.16
N ILE A 458 0.35 -2.85 1.66
CA ILE A 458 -0.08 -1.83 0.68
C ILE A 458 0.22 -2.24 -0.76
N TYR A 459 0.83 -3.41 -0.96
CA TYR A 459 1.30 -3.93 -2.24
C TYR A 459 0.78 -5.36 -2.48
N THR A 460 0.70 -5.77 -3.75
CA THR A 460 0.54 -7.19 -4.09
C THR A 460 1.76 -8.00 -3.63
N VAL A 461 1.60 -9.31 -3.42
CA VAL A 461 2.65 -10.20 -2.92
C VAL A 461 3.92 -10.08 -3.77
N ASP A 462 3.81 -10.12 -5.11
CA ASP A 462 4.98 -10.01 -6.01
C ASP A 462 5.71 -8.66 -5.88
N ALA A 463 4.96 -7.56 -5.74
CA ALA A 463 5.55 -6.24 -5.55
C ALA A 463 6.17 -6.08 -4.17
N HIS A 464 5.54 -6.63 -3.14
CA HIS A 464 6.09 -6.72 -1.79
C HIS A 464 7.41 -7.52 -1.81
N THR A 465 7.43 -8.72 -2.40
CA THR A 465 8.63 -9.55 -2.54
C THR A 465 9.78 -8.80 -3.23
N LEU A 466 9.51 -8.08 -4.33
CA LEU A 466 10.52 -7.27 -4.99
C LEU A 466 10.98 -6.08 -4.12
N ASN A 467 10.07 -5.48 -3.34
CA ASN A 467 10.42 -4.45 -2.36
C ASN A 467 11.28 -5.00 -1.22
N VAL A 468 11.11 -6.24 -0.77
CA VAL A 468 12.02 -6.89 0.20
C VAL A 468 13.44 -6.89 -0.36
N ILE A 469 13.63 -7.31 -1.62
CA ILE A 469 14.94 -7.27 -2.28
C ILE A 469 15.48 -5.84 -2.38
N LYS A 470 14.61 -4.85 -2.68
CA LYS A 470 15.00 -3.43 -2.68
C LYS A 470 15.52 -2.99 -1.32
N TYR A 471 14.85 -3.34 -0.22
CA TYR A 471 15.27 -2.97 1.13
C TYR A 471 16.55 -3.71 1.56
N LEU A 472 16.68 -5.00 1.27
CA LEU A 472 17.93 -5.75 1.50
C LEU A 472 19.13 -5.08 0.80
N ARG A 473 18.93 -4.58 -0.42
CA ARG A 473 19.95 -3.82 -1.15
C ARG A 473 20.17 -2.41 -0.64
N LYS A 474 19.14 -1.79 -0.08
CA LYS A 474 19.22 -0.44 0.52
C LYS A 474 20.07 -0.47 1.80
N LEU A 475 20.00 -1.54 2.58
CA LEU A 475 20.81 -1.73 3.81
C LEU A 475 22.32 -1.72 3.56
N THR A 476 22.78 -1.99 2.33
CA THR A 476 24.21 -1.92 1.98
C THR A 476 24.67 -0.52 1.56
N LYS A 477 23.82 0.52 1.68
CA LYS A 477 24.13 1.88 1.24
C LYS A 477 24.45 2.78 2.46
N PRO A 478 25.49 3.64 2.39
CA PRO A 478 25.97 4.40 3.55
C PRO A 478 24.91 5.27 4.24
N GLY A 479 24.05 5.96 3.47
CA GLY A 479 23.04 6.89 4.00
C GLY A 479 21.84 6.22 4.71
N VAL A 480 21.87 4.90 4.88
CA VAL A 480 20.77 4.10 5.45
C VAL A 480 21.14 3.60 6.85
N ALA A 481 22.43 3.62 7.20
CA ALA A 481 22.95 3.13 8.48
C ALA A 481 22.42 3.92 9.68
N GLU A 482 22.09 5.20 9.53
CA GLU A 482 21.50 6.00 10.61
C GLU A 482 20.13 5.44 11.04
N LYS A 483 19.29 5.07 10.08
CA LYS A 483 17.94 4.53 10.34
C LYS A 483 17.96 3.04 10.72
N TYR A 484 18.93 2.27 10.22
CA TYR A 484 19.02 0.82 10.46
C TYR A 484 20.46 0.37 10.79
N PRO A 485 21.05 0.83 11.91
CA PRO A 485 22.49 0.69 12.14
C PRO A 485 22.91 -0.76 12.34
N LEU A 486 22.13 -1.55 13.07
CA LEU A 486 22.45 -2.97 13.25
C LEU A 486 22.29 -3.74 11.93
N ALA A 487 21.17 -3.58 11.23
CA ALA A 487 20.93 -4.30 9.97
C ALA A 487 21.99 -3.96 8.90
N SER A 488 22.38 -2.69 8.81
CA SER A 488 23.44 -2.23 7.87
C SER A 488 24.81 -2.82 8.23
N LYS A 489 25.12 -2.94 9.54
CA LYS A 489 26.35 -3.59 10.00
C LYS A 489 26.36 -5.10 9.75
N LEU A 490 25.20 -5.76 9.89
CA LEU A 490 25.09 -7.21 9.72
C LEU A 490 25.11 -7.61 8.25
N VAL A 491 24.41 -6.87 7.37
CA VAL A 491 24.35 -7.21 5.94
C VAL A 491 25.74 -7.22 5.28
N GLU A 492 26.65 -6.34 5.72
CA GLU A 492 28.05 -6.31 5.25
C GLU A 492 28.89 -7.49 5.72
N LYS A 493 28.47 -8.16 6.80
CA LYS A 493 29.18 -9.29 7.42
C LYS A 493 28.65 -10.65 7.01
N LEU A 494 27.52 -10.70 6.27
CA LEU A 494 26.96 -11.95 5.80
C LEU A 494 27.97 -12.69 4.91
N PRO A 495 28.29 -13.97 5.20
CA PRO A 495 29.29 -14.72 4.43
C PRO A 495 28.96 -14.84 2.94
N LYS A 496 27.66 -14.96 2.62
CA LYS A 496 27.14 -15.09 1.25
C LYS A 496 25.88 -14.23 1.08
N PRO A 497 26.01 -12.95 0.73
CA PRO A 497 24.88 -12.03 0.59
C PRO A 497 23.81 -12.52 -0.39
N GLU A 498 24.17 -13.31 -1.41
CA GLU A 498 23.21 -13.84 -2.38
C GLU A 498 22.12 -14.71 -1.75
N LEU A 499 22.40 -15.40 -0.64
CA LEU A 499 21.44 -16.31 0.02
C LEU A 499 20.26 -15.55 0.62
N ILE A 500 20.48 -14.33 1.14
CA ILE A 500 19.39 -13.53 1.71
C ILE A 500 18.46 -12.99 0.62
N TYR A 501 18.96 -12.79 -0.60
CA TYR A 501 18.13 -12.40 -1.73
C TYR A 501 17.27 -13.57 -2.21
N ILE A 502 17.79 -14.81 -2.16
CA ILE A 502 16.99 -16.00 -2.44
C ILE A 502 15.90 -16.16 -1.36
N ALA A 503 16.26 -16.10 -0.08
CA ALA A 503 15.29 -16.18 1.00
C ALA A 503 14.21 -15.09 0.89
N GLY A 504 14.62 -13.83 0.63
CA GLY A 504 13.69 -12.72 0.41
C GLY A 504 12.77 -12.93 -0.81
N LEU A 505 13.23 -13.60 -1.87
CA LEU A 505 12.40 -13.93 -3.02
C LEU A 505 11.37 -15.02 -2.71
N TYR A 506 11.68 -15.93 -1.78
CA TYR A 506 10.86 -17.11 -1.49
C TYR A 506 10.02 -17.03 -0.20
N HIS A 507 10.26 -16.07 0.69
CA HIS A 507 9.61 -16.01 2.02
C HIS A 507 8.07 -16.08 1.95
N ASP A 508 7.49 -15.40 0.95
CA ASP A 508 6.05 -15.28 0.74
C ASP A 508 5.52 -15.99 -0.54
N ILE A 509 6.35 -16.80 -1.20
CA ILE A 509 6.10 -17.34 -2.54
C ILE A 509 4.88 -18.28 -2.62
N ALA A 510 4.46 -18.80 -1.48
CA ALA A 510 3.34 -19.74 -1.36
C ALA A 510 2.05 -19.09 -0.83
N LYS A 511 2.00 -17.76 -0.68
CA LYS A 511 0.78 -17.07 -0.26
C LYS A 511 -0.39 -17.32 -1.23
N GLY A 512 -1.58 -17.53 -0.64
CA GLY A 512 -2.82 -17.82 -1.39
C GLY A 512 -2.96 -19.26 -1.89
N ARG A 513 -2.16 -20.21 -1.38
CA ARG A 513 -2.28 -21.65 -1.69
C ARG A 513 -3.08 -22.47 -0.67
N GLY A 514 -3.46 -21.86 0.46
CA GLY A 514 -4.04 -22.56 1.61
C GLY A 514 -2.97 -23.29 2.44
N GLY A 515 -3.15 -23.36 3.77
CA GLY A 515 -2.14 -23.87 4.70
C GLY A 515 -1.11 -22.80 5.11
N ASP A 516 -0.04 -23.23 5.80
CA ASP A 516 1.05 -22.34 6.20
C ASP A 516 1.94 -22.02 4.99
N HIS A 517 1.94 -20.75 4.58
CA HIS A 517 2.72 -20.27 3.45
C HIS A 517 4.24 -20.34 3.70
N SER A 518 4.69 -20.28 4.95
CA SER A 518 6.11 -20.37 5.29
C SER A 518 6.63 -21.79 5.05
N GLU A 519 5.87 -22.80 5.48
CA GLU A 519 6.20 -24.22 5.26
C GLU A 519 6.18 -24.57 3.76
N LEU A 520 5.12 -24.17 3.05
CA LEU A 520 5.00 -24.41 1.62
C LEU A 520 6.07 -23.65 0.81
N GLY A 521 6.40 -22.42 1.22
CA GLY A 521 7.46 -21.63 0.63
C GLY A 521 8.83 -22.26 0.84
N ALA A 522 9.07 -22.89 2.00
CA ALA A 522 10.32 -23.58 2.30
C ALA A 522 10.54 -24.79 1.38
N VAL A 523 9.48 -25.52 1.06
CA VAL A 523 9.51 -26.61 0.06
C VAL A 523 9.87 -26.08 -1.32
N ASP A 524 9.25 -24.98 -1.76
CA ASP A 524 9.56 -24.35 -3.05
C ASP A 524 11.02 -23.83 -3.09
N ALA A 525 11.50 -23.25 -2.00
CA ALA A 525 12.87 -22.77 -1.86
C ALA A 525 13.88 -23.92 -1.94
N GLU A 526 13.60 -25.06 -1.30
CA GLU A 526 14.46 -26.24 -1.38
C GLU A 526 14.57 -26.74 -2.84
N GLN A 527 13.44 -26.83 -3.54
CA GLN A 527 13.41 -27.24 -4.94
C GLN A 527 14.20 -26.27 -5.82
N PHE A 528 14.04 -24.95 -5.60
CA PHE A 528 14.83 -23.94 -6.28
C PHE A 528 16.33 -24.14 -6.05
N CYS A 529 16.75 -24.30 -4.79
CA CYS A 529 18.16 -24.45 -4.44
C CYS A 529 18.78 -25.71 -5.07
N ARG A 530 18.06 -26.84 -5.05
CA ARG A 530 18.48 -28.09 -5.71
C ARG A 530 18.59 -27.93 -7.23
N ARG A 531 17.60 -27.28 -7.86
CA ARG A 531 17.62 -26.97 -9.31
C ARG A 531 18.84 -26.11 -9.68
N HIS A 532 19.17 -25.12 -8.84
CA HIS A 532 20.27 -24.18 -9.05
C HIS A 532 21.63 -24.64 -8.50
N LYS A 533 21.73 -25.90 -8.06
CA LYS A 533 22.97 -26.53 -7.59
C LYS A 533 23.64 -25.77 -6.43
N LEU A 534 22.84 -25.16 -5.54
CA LEU A 534 23.38 -24.61 -4.31
C LEU A 534 23.90 -25.75 -3.40
N PRO A 535 25.00 -25.53 -2.66
CA PRO A 535 25.47 -26.46 -1.64
C PRO A 535 24.38 -26.80 -0.63
N ALA A 536 24.43 -28.02 -0.07
CA ALA A 536 23.42 -28.48 0.88
C ALA A 536 23.32 -27.60 2.14
N TRP A 537 24.45 -27.04 2.60
CA TRP A 537 24.45 -26.11 3.74
C TRP A 537 23.75 -24.78 3.40
N ASP A 538 24.09 -24.18 2.26
CA ASP A 538 23.42 -22.97 1.76
C ASP A 538 21.92 -23.20 1.56
N THR A 539 21.55 -24.38 1.03
CA THR A 539 20.15 -24.78 0.83
C THR A 539 19.40 -24.82 2.16
N ARG A 540 19.96 -25.47 3.19
CA ARG A 540 19.33 -25.55 4.51
C ARG A 540 19.12 -24.16 5.13
N LEU A 541 20.10 -23.26 4.99
CA LEU A 541 19.98 -21.89 5.49
C LEU A 541 18.83 -21.14 4.79
N VAL A 542 18.75 -21.21 3.45
CA VAL A 542 17.67 -20.55 2.70
C VAL A 542 16.30 -21.11 3.09
N VAL A 543 16.16 -22.43 3.13
CA VAL A 543 14.91 -23.12 3.50
C VAL A 543 14.50 -22.71 4.92
N TRP A 544 15.42 -22.75 5.87
CA TRP A 544 15.16 -22.37 7.25
C TRP A 544 14.74 -20.90 7.37
N LEU A 545 15.39 -19.99 6.63
CA LEU A 545 15.02 -18.57 6.63
C LEU A 545 13.61 -18.34 6.09
N VAL A 546 13.22 -19.05 5.03
CA VAL A 546 11.86 -18.96 4.46
C VAL A 546 10.83 -19.51 5.44
N GLU A 547 11.08 -20.67 6.03
CA GLU A 547 10.19 -21.30 6.99
C GLU A 547 10.01 -20.45 8.28
N ASN A 548 11.06 -19.77 8.71
CA ASN A 548 11.09 -19.04 9.98
C ASN A 548 11.04 -17.52 9.82
N HIS A 549 10.74 -16.97 8.65
CA HIS A 549 10.85 -15.52 8.41
C HIS A 549 9.99 -14.66 9.36
N LEU A 550 8.85 -15.18 9.83
CA LEU A 550 7.98 -14.50 10.78
C LEU A 550 8.46 -14.58 12.24
N VAL A 551 9.28 -15.57 12.60
CA VAL A 551 9.53 -15.93 14.00
C VAL A 551 10.13 -14.80 14.81
N MET A 552 11.03 -14.01 14.21
CA MET A 552 11.68 -12.91 14.90
C MET A 552 10.71 -11.75 15.15
N SER A 553 9.93 -11.38 14.13
CA SER A 553 8.92 -10.33 14.25
C SER A 553 7.86 -10.69 15.28
N THR A 554 7.32 -11.91 15.22
CA THR A 554 6.31 -12.40 16.16
C THR A 554 6.86 -12.50 17.58
N THR A 555 8.08 -13.01 17.77
CA THR A 555 8.69 -13.12 19.11
C THR A 555 8.94 -11.75 19.72
N ALA A 556 9.51 -10.82 18.95
CA ALA A 556 9.82 -9.48 19.45
C ALA A 556 8.56 -8.69 19.83
N GLN A 557 7.45 -8.89 19.11
CA GLN A 557 6.22 -8.13 19.32
C GLN A 557 5.26 -8.77 20.32
N ARG A 558 5.17 -10.11 20.37
CA ARG A 558 4.15 -10.82 21.17
C ARG A 558 4.68 -11.45 22.46
N LYS A 559 5.99 -11.61 22.63
CA LYS A 559 6.56 -12.25 23.82
C LYS A 559 7.29 -11.25 24.73
N ASP A 560 7.39 -11.61 26.00
CA ASP A 560 8.13 -10.86 27.00
C ASP A 560 9.65 -11.09 26.85
N LEU A 561 10.34 -10.15 26.21
CA LEU A 561 11.79 -10.20 25.99
C LEU A 561 12.63 -10.03 27.26
N SER A 562 12.01 -9.76 28.40
CA SER A 562 12.71 -9.75 29.70
C SER A 562 12.89 -11.16 30.26
N ASP A 563 12.13 -12.15 29.79
CA ASP A 563 12.26 -13.55 30.22
C ASP A 563 13.49 -14.23 29.61
N PRO A 564 14.44 -14.73 30.42
CA PRO A 564 15.52 -15.59 29.96
C PRO A 564 15.05 -16.79 29.14
N GLN A 565 13.89 -17.34 29.47
CA GLN A 565 13.38 -18.54 28.81
C GLN A 565 12.88 -18.22 27.41
N VAL A 566 12.21 -17.07 27.20
CA VAL A 566 11.83 -16.60 25.85
C VAL A 566 13.07 -16.40 24.98
N ILE A 567 14.12 -15.80 25.54
CA ILE A 567 15.40 -15.63 24.85
C ILE A 567 16.04 -17.00 24.56
N ASN A 568 16.01 -17.93 25.51
CA ASN A 568 16.59 -19.26 25.34
C ASN A 568 15.85 -20.06 24.27
N ASP A 569 14.51 -20.11 24.31
CA ASP A 569 13.67 -20.80 23.34
C ASP A 569 13.91 -20.25 21.92
N PHE A 570 13.99 -18.93 21.79
CA PHE A 570 14.32 -18.29 20.52
C PHE A 570 15.74 -18.64 20.07
N ALA A 571 16.72 -18.59 20.97
CA ALA A 571 18.11 -18.95 20.68
C ALA A 571 18.26 -20.42 20.28
N GLN A 572 17.53 -21.34 20.90
CA GLN A 572 17.48 -22.75 20.52
C GLN A 572 16.91 -22.93 19.12
N ARG A 573 15.83 -22.22 18.79
CA ARG A 573 15.22 -22.28 17.46
C ARG A 573 16.14 -21.73 16.37
N VAL A 574 16.85 -20.64 16.65
CA VAL A 574 17.82 -20.02 15.72
C VAL A 574 19.10 -20.84 15.58
N GLY A 575 19.57 -21.48 16.66
CA GLY A 575 20.70 -22.40 16.67
C GLY A 575 22.08 -21.75 16.65
N ASP A 576 22.36 -20.82 15.73
CA ASP A 576 23.68 -20.18 15.60
C ASP A 576 23.64 -18.69 15.19
N GLU A 577 24.79 -18.01 15.34
CA GLU A 577 24.92 -16.58 15.04
C GLU A 577 24.72 -16.27 13.55
N THR A 578 25.00 -17.22 12.65
CA THR A 578 24.81 -17.00 11.21
C THR A 578 23.31 -16.94 10.89
N HIS A 579 22.52 -17.90 11.35
CA HIS A 579 21.07 -17.88 11.18
C HIS A 579 20.45 -16.62 11.79
N LEU A 580 20.93 -16.20 12.98
CA LEU A 580 20.48 -14.98 13.64
C LEU A 580 20.72 -13.72 12.79
N ASP A 581 21.92 -13.59 12.22
CA ASP A 581 22.31 -12.43 11.41
C ASP A 581 21.46 -12.34 10.13
N TYR A 582 21.26 -13.45 9.41
CA TYR A 582 20.40 -13.49 8.22
C TYR A 582 18.95 -13.20 8.55
N LEU A 583 18.41 -13.80 9.62
CA LEU A 583 17.02 -13.62 10.03
C LEU A 583 16.73 -12.18 10.43
N TYR A 584 17.64 -11.54 11.19
CA TYR A 584 17.49 -10.13 11.56
C TYR A 584 17.44 -9.24 10.32
N VAL A 585 18.38 -9.38 9.40
CA VAL A 585 18.44 -8.56 8.18
C VAL A 585 17.21 -8.78 7.31
N LEU A 586 16.73 -10.02 7.18
CA LEU A 586 15.51 -10.34 6.43
C LEU A 586 14.28 -9.70 7.09
N THR A 587 14.12 -9.84 8.40
CA THR A 587 12.99 -9.30 9.17
C THR A 587 12.90 -7.77 9.05
N VAL A 588 14.04 -7.07 9.14
CA VAL A 588 14.07 -5.61 8.97
C VAL A 588 13.66 -5.21 7.56
N ALA A 589 14.16 -5.92 6.54
CA ALA A 589 13.81 -5.61 5.15
C ALA A 589 12.32 -5.90 4.87
N ASP A 590 11.79 -6.99 5.41
CA ASP A 590 10.42 -7.43 5.25
C ASP A 590 9.41 -6.43 5.83
N ILE A 591 9.55 -6.07 7.11
CA ILE A 591 8.67 -5.08 7.78
C ILE A 591 8.61 -3.77 6.98
N ASN A 592 9.76 -3.29 6.49
CA ASN A 592 9.82 -2.05 5.72
C ASN A 592 9.26 -2.18 4.29
N ALA A 593 9.29 -3.38 3.70
CA ALA A 593 8.73 -3.67 2.39
C ALA A 593 7.21 -3.85 2.42
N THR A 594 6.65 -4.32 3.54
CA THR A 594 5.21 -4.45 3.78
C THR A 594 4.55 -3.09 3.83
N ASN A 595 4.98 -2.23 4.76
CA ASN A 595 4.61 -0.82 4.80
C ASN A 595 5.68 -0.03 5.59
N PRO A 596 6.30 1.00 5.00
CA PRO A 596 7.33 1.79 5.67
C PRO A 596 6.90 2.45 6.99
N THR A 597 5.60 2.69 7.20
CA THR A 597 5.08 3.28 8.44
C THR A 597 5.07 2.27 9.59
N LEU A 598 5.18 0.96 9.32
CA LEU A 598 5.27 -0.07 10.36
C LEU A 598 6.62 -0.06 11.07
N TRP A 599 7.64 0.58 10.51
CA TRP A 599 8.95 0.68 11.14
C TRP A 599 9.06 1.95 11.99
N ASN A 600 8.86 1.80 13.31
CA ASN A 600 9.05 2.84 14.32
C ASN A 600 10.24 2.53 15.25
N SER A 601 10.62 3.51 16.06
CA SER A 601 11.79 3.43 16.95
C SER A 601 11.66 2.34 18.01
N TRP A 602 10.44 2.05 18.47
CA TRP A 602 10.15 0.99 19.44
C TRP A 602 10.29 -0.43 18.84
N ARG A 603 9.70 -0.70 17.67
CA ARG A 603 9.92 -2.00 17.00
C ARG A 603 11.40 -2.23 16.71
N ALA A 604 12.12 -1.16 16.34
CA ALA A 604 13.56 -1.22 16.14
C ALA A 604 14.33 -1.56 17.43
N SER A 605 13.89 -1.12 18.62
CA SER A 605 14.52 -1.49 19.90
C SER A 605 14.19 -2.92 20.28
N LEU A 606 12.93 -3.37 20.16
CA LEU A 606 12.52 -4.75 20.45
C LEU A 606 13.30 -5.79 19.63
N LEU A 607 13.40 -5.60 18.31
CA LEU A 607 14.15 -6.51 17.45
C LEU A 607 15.63 -6.55 17.83
N ARG A 608 16.20 -5.42 18.22
CA ARG A 608 17.61 -5.30 18.60
C ARG A 608 17.90 -5.89 19.97
N GLN A 609 16.99 -5.73 20.92
CA GLN A 609 17.05 -6.38 22.22
C GLN A 609 17.05 -7.88 22.01
N LEU A 610 16.05 -8.41 21.28
CA LEU A 610 15.97 -9.84 20.97
C LEU A 610 17.26 -10.34 20.31
N TYR A 611 17.77 -9.63 19.30
CA TYR A 611 19.04 -9.97 18.66
C TYR A 611 20.21 -10.00 19.66
N THR A 612 20.35 -8.97 20.49
CA THR A 612 21.51 -8.81 21.38
C THR A 612 21.51 -9.86 22.48
N GLU A 613 20.36 -10.11 23.11
CA GLU A 613 20.24 -11.12 24.16
C GLU A 613 20.39 -12.53 23.58
N THR A 614 19.83 -12.81 22.40
CA THR A 614 20.03 -14.09 21.70
C THR A 614 21.50 -14.32 21.39
N LYS A 615 22.21 -13.29 20.89
CA LYS A 615 23.64 -13.38 20.60
C LYS A 615 24.47 -13.67 21.85
N ARG A 616 24.10 -13.09 23.00
CA ARG A 616 24.74 -13.38 24.29
C ARG A 616 24.46 -14.83 24.72
N ALA A 617 23.22 -15.30 24.59
CA ALA A 617 22.84 -16.67 24.91
C ALA A 617 23.63 -17.69 24.06
N LEU A 618 23.71 -17.48 22.74
CA LEU A 618 24.48 -18.33 21.81
C LEU A 618 25.96 -18.39 22.18
N LYS A 619 26.56 -17.26 22.57
CA LYS A 619 27.98 -17.21 23.00
C LYS A 619 28.24 -17.93 24.32
N ARG A 620 27.28 -17.91 25.26
CA ARG A 620 27.38 -18.64 26.53
C ARG A 620 27.23 -20.16 26.34
N GLY A 621 26.59 -20.58 25.24
CA GLY A 621 26.21 -21.96 24.98
C GLY A 621 24.78 -22.23 25.44
N LEU A 622 23.99 -22.87 24.58
CA LEU A 622 22.57 -23.13 24.81
C LEU A 622 22.29 -24.11 25.96
N GLU A 623 23.28 -24.94 26.32
CA GLU A 623 23.19 -25.89 27.44
C GLU A 623 23.22 -25.22 28.82
N ASN A 624 23.64 -23.95 28.90
CA ASN A 624 23.69 -23.17 30.14
C ASN A 624 22.70 -22.00 30.07
N PRO A 625 21.37 -22.20 30.18
CA PRO A 625 20.43 -21.09 30.35
C PRO A 625 20.80 -20.27 31.59
N LEU A 626 20.66 -18.94 31.52
CA LEU A 626 20.71 -18.11 32.72
C LEU A 626 19.44 -18.43 33.49
N GLY A 627 19.60 -18.97 34.69
CA GLY A 627 18.48 -19.10 35.61
C GLY A 627 17.97 -17.71 36.00
N ARG A 628 16.64 -17.58 36.20
CA ARG A 628 16.01 -16.32 36.62
C ARG A 628 16.68 -15.71 37.86
N GLU A 629 16.96 -16.54 38.87
CA GLU A 629 17.64 -16.10 40.09
C GLU A 629 19.03 -15.49 39.82
N GLU A 630 19.76 -16.02 38.84
CA GLU A 630 21.09 -15.49 38.52
C GLU A 630 21.01 -14.13 37.84
N GLN A 631 20.01 -13.92 36.97
CA GLN A 631 19.77 -12.61 36.38
C GLN A 631 19.33 -11.60 37.44
N ILE A 632 18.43 -11.98 38.36
CA ILE A 632 18.01 -11.11 39.48
C ILE A 632 19.23 -10.65 40.27
N ARG A 633 20.10 -11.58 40.69
CA ARG A 633 21.33 -11.25 41.43
C ARG A 633 22.26 -10.34 40.64
N GLN A 634 22.41 -10.56 39.33
CA GLN A 634 23.24 -9.70 38.48
C GLN A 634 22.66 -8.29 38.34
N THR A 635 21.35 -8.16 38.12
CA THR A 635 20.66 -6.87 38.04
C THR A 635 20.79 -6.11 39.36
N GLN A 636 20.50 -6.77 40.48
CA GLN A 636 20.64 -6.18 41.83
C GLN A 636 22.06 -5.68 42.07
N ARG A 637 23.07 -6.52 41.83
CA ARG A 637 24.47 -6.13 42.05
C ARG A 637 24.88 -4.94 41.18
N ALA A 638 24.55 -4.96 39.90
CA ALA A 638 24.89 -3.86 38.99
C ALA A 638 24.14 -2.57 39.35
N ALA A 639 22.88 -2.66 39.78
CA ALA A 639 22.11 -1.51 40.23
C ALA A 639 22.68 -0.93 41.53
N LEU A 640 23.06 -1.78 42.49
CA LEU A 640 23.68 -1.36 43.75
C LEU A 640 25.02 -0.65 43.49
N ASP A 641 25.82 -1.16 42.56
CA ASP A 641 27.08 -0.54 42.14
C ASP A 641 26.86 0.86 41.52
N ASP A 642 25.74 1.09 40.83
CA ASP A 642 25.38 2.41 40.28
C ASP A 642 24.83 3.34 41.38
N LEU A 643 23.96 2.84 42.28
CA LEU A 643 23.40 3.58 43.42
C LEU A 643 24.49 4.09 44.38
N VAL A 644 25.43 3.22 44.76
CA VAL A 644 26.57 3.59 45.62
C VAL A 644 27.43 4.67 44.97
N ARG A 645 27.55 4.65 43.64
CA ARG A 645 28.27 5.70 42.90
C ARG A 645 27.54 7.04 42.91
N HIS A 646 26.21 7.05 43.02
CA HIS A 646 25.41 8.28 43.16
C HIS A 646 25.29 8.78 44.61
N GLY A 647 25.76 8.00 45.58
CA GLY A 647 25.78 8.38 47.00
C GLY A 647 24.58 7.88 47.81
N THR A 648 23.79 6.96 47.24
CA THR A 648 22.65 6.32 47.91
C THR A 648 23.14 5.24 48.86
N ASP A 649 22.56 5.17 50.06
CA ASP A 649 22.90 4.16 51.07
C ASP A 649 22.45 2.77 50.58
N PRO A 650 23.35 1.77 50.50
CA PRO A 650 22.98 0.40 50.18
C PRO A 650 21.85 -0.16 51.04
N ASP A 651 21.83 0.17 52.33
CA ASP A 651 20.84 -0.39 53.27
C ASP A 651 19.43 0.11 52.95
N ASP A 652 19.29 1.39 52.59
CA ASP A 652 18.00 1.99 52.17
C ASP A 652 17.49 1.35 50.87
N ALA A 653 18.40 1.12 49.91
CA ALA A 653 18.07 0.47 48.65
C ALA A 653 17.61 -0.98 48.84
N GLU A 654 18.35 -1.77 49.62
CA GLU A 654 18.01 -3.17 49.91
C GLU A 654 16.68 -3.28 50.69
N GLN A 655 16.41 -2.35 51.61
CA GLN A 655 15.16 -2.33 52.36
C GLN A 655 13.95 -2.02 51.48
N LEU A 656 14.10 -1.11 50.50
CA LEU A 656 13.08 -0.88 49.49
C LEU A 656 12.87 -2.14 48.64
N TRP A 657 13.96 -2.71 48.12
CA TRP A 657 13.95 -3.87 47.23
C TRP A 657 13.29 -5.11 47.84
N ALA A 658 13.44 -5.33 49.14
CA ALA A 658 12.77 -6.41 49.86
C ALA A 658 11.23 -6.36 49.75
N GLN A 659 10.66 -5.20 49.42
CA GLN A 659 9.22 -5.00 49.31
C GLN A 659 8.71 -5.07 47.85
N LEU A 660 9.59 -4.87 46.86
CA LEU A 660 9.21 -4.76 45.44
C LEU A 660 8.99 -6.11 44.74
N GLY A 661 9.58 -7.19 45.27
CA GLY A 661 9.50 -8.54 44.70
C GLY A 661 10.51 -8.80 43.58
N ASP A 662 10.78 -10.08 43.33
CA ASP A 662 11.86 -10.52 42.43
C ASP A 662 11.62 -10.18 40.95
N ASP A 663 10.36 -10.19 40.51
CA ASP A 663 9.96 -9.90 39.14
C ASP A 663 10.36 -8.50 38.69
N TYR A 664 10.49 -7.55 39.62
CA TYR A 664 10.97 -6.20 39.36
C TYR A 664 12.36 -6.19 38.71
N PHE A 665 13.27 -7.05 39.18
CA PHE A 665 14.66 -7.13 38.68
C PHE A 665 14.80 -7.92 37.38
N LEU A 666 13.82 -8.75 37.03
CA LEU A 666 13.77 -9.42 35.74
C LEU A 666 13.29 -8.45 34.65
N ARG A 667 12.31 -7.61 34.98
CA ARG A 667 11.62 -6.73 34.02
C ARG A 667 12.31 -5.38 33.80
N HIS A 668 13.33 -5.02 34.58
CA HIS A 668 14.03 -3.74 34.47
C HIS A 668 15.53 -3.92 34.29
N THR A 669 16.16 -2.98 33.57
CA THR A 669 17.62 -2.95 33.49
C THR A 669 18.21 -2.45 34.81
N ALA A 670 19.46 -2.81 35.12
CA ALA A 670 20.13 -2.33 36.33
C ALA A 670 20.14 -0.79 36.45
N THR A 671 20.29 -0.09 35.32
CA THR A 671 20.24 1.37 35.27
C THR A 671 18.83 1.92 35.52
N ASP A 672 17.78 1.23 35.09
CA ASP A 672 16.39 1.59 35.44
C ASP A 672 16.14 1.37 36.92
N VAL A 673 16.58 0.22 37.45
CA VAL A 673 16.43 -0.13 38.87
C VAL A 673 17.10 0.93 39.75
N ALA A 674 18.33 1.34 39.43
CA ALA A 674 19.02 2.41 40.15
C ALA A 674 18.25 3.74 40.06
N TRP A 675 17.84 4.14 38.85
CA TRP A 675 17.11 5.38 38.63
C TRP A 675 15.77 5.45 39.39
N HIS A 676 14.99 4.37 39.37
CA HIS A 676 13.74 4.29 40.12
C HIS A 676 14.00 4.29 41.62
N THR A 677 15.02 3.57 42.09
CA THR A 677 15.36 3.45 43.52
C THR A 677 15.75 4.80 44.12
N ASP A 678 16.65 5.54 43.46
CA ASP A 678 17.03 6.90 43.87
C ASP A 678 15.80 7.80 44.00
N ALA A 679 14.96 7.80 42.96
CA ALA A 679 13.77 8.64 42.93
C ALA A 679 12.71 8.26 43.98
N ILE A 680 12.55 6.98 44.29
CA ILE A 680 11.60 6.52 45.33
C ILE A 680 12.10 6.89 46.73
N ILE A 681 13.40 6.72 47.00
CA ILE A 681 14.00 7.06 48.30
C ILE A 681 13.92 8.58 48.55
N GLU A 682 14.15 9.40 47.53
CA GLU A 682 14.02 10.85 47.61
C GLU A 682 12.57 11.35 47.67
N HIS A 683 11.60 10.52 47.28
CA HIS A 683 10.19 10.92 47.21
C HIS A 683 9.55 10.96 48.60
N PRO A 684 8.90 12.07 49.00
CA PRO A 684 8.26 12.15 50.32
C PRO A 684 7.18 11.08 50.50
N ALA A 685 7.12 10.45 51.67
CA ALA A 685 6.10 9.45 51.99
C ALA A 685 4.64 9.92 51.79
N ASN A 686 4.39 11.24 51.88
CA ASN A 686 3.08 11.86 51.64
C ASN A 686 3.00 12.65 50.31
N GLY A 687 3.93 12.43 49.37
CA GLY A 687 4.08 13.22 48.14
C GLY A 687 3.01 12.98 47.06
N GLY A 688 2.17 11.96 47.23
CA GLY A 688 1.28 11.46 46.19
C GLY A 688 2.04 10.64 45.13
N PRO A 689 1.47 10.45 43.92
CA PRO A 689 2.09 9.66 42.86
C PRO A 689 3.43 10.25 42.40
N LEU A 690 4.43 9.38 42.23
CA LEU A 690 5.70 9.70 41.57
C LEU A 690 5.62 9.27 40.10
N VAL A 691 5.87 10.20 39.18
CA VAL A 691 5.95 9.91 37.74
C VAL A 691 7.33 10.32 37.26
N LEU A 692 8.08 9.39 36.68
CA LEU A 692 9.39 9.62 36.08
C LEU A 692 9.33 9.38 34.58
N ILE A 693 10.04 10.19 33.80
CA ILE A 693 10.03 10.12 32.34
C ILE A 693 11.47 10.17 31.85
N LYS A 694 11.87 9.18 31.03
CA LYS A 694 13.16 9.20 30.33
C LYS A 694 13.10 8.54 28.97
N GLU A 695 14.07 8.83 28.12
CA GLU A 695 14.26 8.08 26.89
C GLU A 695 14.95 6.73 27.14
N THR A 696 14.46 5.68 26.52
CA THR A 696 15.05 4.32 26.63
C THR A 696 16.40 4.20 25.93
N THR A 697 16.71 5.10 24.99
CA THR A 697 18.03 5.21 24.39
C THR A 697 18.41 6.67 24.15
N GLN A 698 19.72 6.94 24.00
CA GLN A 698 20.24 8.28 23.69
C GLN A 698 20.14 8.64 22.20
N ARG A 699 19.57 7.79 21.34
CA ARG A 699 19.48 8.05 19.90
C ARG A 699 18.03 8.34 19.52
N GLU A 700 17.79 9.49 18.90
CA GLU A 700 16.45 9.99 18.51
C GLU A 700 15.61 8.98 17.69
N PHE A 701 16.24 8.01 17.02
CA PHE A 701 15.57 6.99 16.20
C PHE A 701 15.55 5.59 16.82
N GLU A 702 15.96 5.43 18.08
CA GLU A 702 16.05 4.12 18.73
C GLU A 702 15.33 4.16 20.09
N GLY A 703 14.35 3.27 20.29
CA GLY A 703 13.62 3.17 21.55
C GLY A 703 12.29 3.91 21.59
N GLY A 704 11.73 4.05 22.77
CA GLY A 704 10.62 4.95 23.07
C GLY A 704 10.86 5.71 24.38
N THR A 705 9.88 6.50 24.78
CA THR A 705 9.93 7.19 26.06
C THR A 705 9.36 6.30 27.14
N GLN A 706 10.14 6.03 28.17
CA GLN A 706 9.75 5.28 29.35
C GLN A 706 9.08 6.22 30.35
N ILE A 707 7.87 5.86 30.77
CA ILE A 707 7.14 6.51 31.86
C ILE A 707 7.06 5.48 33.00
N PHE A 708 7.72 5.78 34.11
CA PHE A 708 7.64 5.01 35.34
C PHE A 708 6.70 5.69 36.32
N ILE A 709 5.81 4.94 36.95
CA ILE A 709 4.83 5.43 37.91
C ILE A 709 4.94 4.62 39.19
N TYR A 710 5.13 5.30 40.31
CA TYR A 710 5.10 4.73 41.66
C TYR A 710 4.01 5.41 42.49
N ALA A 711 3.02 4.65 42.93
CA ALA A 711 1.88 5.15 43.68
C ALA A 711 1.24 4.06 44.55
N PRO A 712 0.46 4.41 45.59
CA PRO A 712 -0.35 3.44 46.32
C PRO A 712 -1.26 2.70 45.34
N ASP A 713 -1.32 1.38 45.47
CA ASP A 713 -2.10 0.50 44.61
C ASP A 713 -3.60 0.83 44.73
N GLN A 714 -4.28 0.93 43.60
CA GLN A 714 -5.70 1.22 43.50
C GLN A 714 -6.31 0.28 42.46
N HIS A 715 -7.53 -0.20 42.70
CA HIS A 715 -8.18 -1.21 41.85
C HIS A 715 -8.21 -0.80 40.36
N ASP A 716 -8.26 0.51 40.07
CA ASP A 716 -8.49 1.06 38.73
C ASP A 716 -7.22 1.58 38.01
N PHE A 717 -6.04 1.30 38.56
CA PHE A 717 -4.81 2.01 38.19
C PHE A 717 -4.45 1.91 36.69
N PHE A 718 -4.53 0.72 36.10
CA PHE A 718 -4.22 0.50 34.68
C PHE A 718 -5.21 1.22 33.76
N ALA A 719 -6.51 1.16 34.06
CA ALA A 719 -7.55 1.80 33.25
C ALA A 719 -7.38 3.33 33.23
N VAL A 720 -7.08 3.92 34.40
CA VAL A 720 -6.90 5.37 34.58
C VAL A 720 -5.65 5.87 33.86
N THR A 721 -4.52 5.19 34.02
CA THR A 721 -3.25 5.58 33.39
C THR A 721 -3.33 5.48 31.86
N VAL A 722 -3.91 4.41 31.33
CA VAL A 722 -4.14 4.25 29.89
C VAL A 722 -5.05 5.35 29.35
N ALA A 723 -6.16 5.66 30.03
CA ALA A 723 -7.07 6.72 29.62
C ALA A 723 -6.37 8.08 29.62
N ALA A 724 -5.60 8.40 30.67
CA ALA A 724 -4.83 9.63 30.75
C ALA A 724 -3.79 9.75 29.63
N MET A 725 -3.08 8.67 29.29
CA MET A 725 -2.14 8.66 28.17
C MET A 725 -2.82 8.88 26.81
N ASP A 726 -3.99 8.28 26.58
CA ASP A 726 -4.79 8.51 25.36
C ASP A 726 -5.24 9.98 25.26
N GLN A 727 -5.64 10.60 26.38
CA GLN A 727 -5.98 12.03 26.44
C GLN A 727 -4.77 12.93 26.12
N LEU A 728 -3.58 12.52 26.53
CA LEU A 728 -2.31 13.19 26.23
C LEU A 728 -1.80 12.94 24.79
N ASN A 729 -2.53 12.17 23.97
CA ASN A 729 -2.15 11.72 22.62
C ASN A 729 -0.87 10.88 22.58
N LEU A 730 -0.67 10.03 23.59
CA LEU A 730 0.44 9.09 23.64
C LEU A 730 -0.02 7.69 23.23
N ASN A 731 0.75 7.06 22.35
CA ASN A 731 0.54 5.67 21.97
C ASN A 731 1.33 4.76 22.90
N ILE A 732 0.63 3.93 23.68
CA ILE A 732 1.26 2.92 24.53
C ILE A 732 1.68 1.74 23.64
N HIS A 733 2.92 1.29 23.83
CA HIS A 733 3.49 0.16 23.08
C HIS A 733 3.92 -1.01 23.98
N ASP A 734 4.19 -0.74 25.25
CA ASP A 734 4.55 -1.72 26.28
C ASP A 734 4.01 -1.20 27.61
N ALA A 735 3.44 -2.09 28.42
CA ALA A 735 3.07 -1.78 29.79
C ALA A 735 3.48 -2.93 30.71
N ARG A 736 4.26 -2.63 31.74
CA ARG A 736 4.68 -3.58 32.77
C ARG A 736 4.09 -3.10 34.07
N ILE A 737 3.22 -3.91 34.66
CA ILE A 737 2.47 -3.56 35.85
C ILE A 737 2.96 -4.49 36.95
N LEU A 738 3.36 -3.92 38.09
CA LEU A 738 3.97 -4.65 39.19
C LEU A 738 3.39 -4.15 40.50
N THR A 739 2.65 -4.99 41.20
CA THR A 739 2.16 -4.72 42.54
C THR A 739 3.17 -5.22 43.57
N SER A 740 3.65 -4.32 44.42
CA SER A 740 4.57 -4.62 45.51
C SER A 740 3.85 -5.32 46.67
N SER A 741 4.62 -5.99 47.54
CA SER A 741 4.10 -6.54 48.79
C SER A 741 3.62 -5.47 49.79
N SER A 742 3.98 -4.20 49.57
CA SER A 742 3.63 -3.04 50.40
C SER A 742 2.40 -2.26 49.90
N GLN A 743 1.59 -2.82 48.99
CA GLN A 743 0.42 -2.17 48.39
C GLN A 743 0.77 -0.90 47.58
N PHE A 744 1.92 -0.91 46.90
CA PHE A 744 2.27 0.10 45.91
C PHE A 744 2.35 -0.55 44.52
N THR A 745 2.04 0.22 43.48
CA THR A 745 2.27 -0.21 42.10
C THR A 745 3.52 0.45 41.51
N LEU A 746 4.24 -0.30 40.68
CA LEU A 746 5.46 0.07 39.97
C LEU A 746 5.25 -0.13 38.48
N ASP A 747 4.50 0.78 37.88
CA ASP A 747 4.12 0.65 36.48
C ASP A 747 5.18 1.28 35.59
N THR A 748 5.55 0.57 34.53
CA THR A 748 6.42 1.11 33.47
C THR A 748 5.74 0.99 32.14
N TYR A 749 5.52 2.14 31.50
CA TYR A 749 4.97 2.23 30.15
C TYR A 749 6.07 2.67 29.18
N ILE A 750 6.06 2.10 27.99
CA ILE A 750 6.81 2.66 26.85
C ILE A 750 5.81 3.29 25.90
N VAL A 751 6.00 4.59 25.64
CA VAL A 751 5.11 5.39 24.80
C VAL A 751 5.86 6.04 23.64
N LEU A 752 5.12 6.34 22.58
CA LEU A 752 5.55 7.17 21.46
C LEU A 752 4.50 8.26 21.17
N GLU A 753 4.94 9.33 20.51
CA GLU A 753 4.04 10.33 19.94
C GLU A 753 3.24 9.75 18.76
N ALA A 754 2.22 10.48 18.31
CA ALA A 754 1.33 10.05 17.22
C ALA A 754 2.03 9.79 15.88
N ASP A 755 3.19 10.42 15.63
CA ASP A 755 4.02 10.22 14.44
C ASP A 755 5.01 9.04 14.57
N GLY A 756 5.02 8.36 15.72
CA GLY A 756 5.88 7.23 16.02
C GLY A 756 7.30 7.60 16.44
N SER A 757 7.59 8.86 16.75
CA SER A 757 8.84 9.25 17.40
C SER A 757 8.74 9.17 18.93
N PRO A 758 9.89 9.07 19.63
CA PRO A 758 9.92 9.33 21.06
C PRO A 758 9.56 10.80 21.36
N ILE A 759 9.18 11.10 22.61
CA ILE A 759 8.88 12.48 23.07
C ILE A 759 10.12 13.37 22.94
N GLY A 760 11.31 12.80 23.13
CA GLY A 760 12.57 13.48 22.99
C GLY A 760 12.84 14.46 24.13
N ASN A 761 13.86 15.32 23.95
CA ASN A 761 14.27 16.27 24.97
C ASN A 761 13.45 17.57 24.93
N ASN A 762 12.14 17.45 25.17
CA ASN A 762 11.20 18.57 25.24
C ASN A 762 10.69 18.75 26.68
N PRO A 763 11.30 19.66 27.48
CA PRO A 763 10.95 19.83 28.89
C PRO A 763 9.48 20.23 29.13
N GLU A 764 8.90 21.06 28.26
CA GLU A 764 7.50 21.50 28.40
C GLU A 764 6.55 20.33 28.20
N ARG A 765 6.78 19.52 27.15
CA ARG A 765 5.98 18.33 26.86
C ARG A 765 6.12 17.27 27.96
N ILE A 766 7.34 17.06 28.47
CA ILE A 766 7.59 16.14 29.59
C ILE A 766 6.82 16.58 30.84
N GLU A 767 6.82 17.87 31.16
CA GLU A 767 6.14 18.38 32.36
C GLU A 767 4.61 18.38 32.21
N GLU A 768 4.09 18.64 31.00
CA GLU A 768 2.67 18.46 30.67
C GLU A 768 2.23 17.02 30.94
N ILE A 769 2.98 16.04 30.43
CA ILE A 769 2.68 14.61 30.60
C ILE A 769 2.77 14.22 32.08
N ARG A 770 3.85 14.62 32.77
CA ARG A 770 4.04 14.34 34.20
C ARG A 770 2.88 14.90 35.03
N SER A 771 2.53 16.17 34.82
CA SER A 771 1.45 16.83 35.55
C SER A 771 0.08 16.21 35.24
N GLY A 772 -0.19 15.87 33.97
CA GLY A 772 -1.42 15.21 33.55
C GLY A 772 -1.61 13.84 34.19
N LEU A 773 -0.56 13.02 34.23
CA LEU A 773 -0.60 11.70 34.88
C LEU A 773 -0.76 11.82 36.41
N ILE A 774 -0.04 12.74 37.06
CA ILE A 774 -0.22 12.98 38.51
C ILE A 774 -1.65 13.45 38.82
N ALA A 775 -2.23 14.30 37.97
CA ALA A 775 -3.60 14.78 38.15
C ALA A 775 -4.63 13.65 38.00
N ALA A 776 -4.47 12.79 36.99
CA ALA A 776 -5.32 11.63 36.78
C ALA A 776 -5.26 10.64 37.94
N LEU A 777 -4.06 10.34 38.45
CA LEU A 777 -3.85 9.42 39.57
C LEU A 777 -4.35 9.97 40.92
N ARG A 778 -4.50 11.30 41.05
CA ARG A 778 -5.09 11.92 42.24
C ARG A 778 -6.62 11.94 42.20
N ASN A 779 -7.22 11.93 41.01
CA ASN A 779 -8.67 11.94 40.81
C ASN A 779 -9.07 10.88 39.76
N PRO A 780 -9.02 9.57 40.12
CA PRO A 780 -9.25 8.47 39.18
C PRO A 780 -10.61 8.55 38.48
N ASP A 781 -11.65 8.88 39.24
CA ASP A 781 -13.05 8.95 38.78
C ASP A 781 -13.26 9.92 37.62
N ASP A 782 -12.48 11.00 37.53
CA ASP A 782 -12.61 12.03 36.48
C ASP A 782 -12.07 11.53 35.12
N TYR A 783 -11.18 10.53 35.13
CA TYR A 783 -10.42 10.10 33.95
C TYR A 783 -10.89 8.78 33.34
N LEU A 784 -11.86 8.10 33.95
CA LEU A 784 -12.50 6.90 33.37
C LEU A 784 -13.41 7.21 32.16
N THR A 785 -13.71 8.49 31.90
CA THR A 785 -14.54 8.89 30.75
C THR A 785 -13.78 8.72 29.42
N ILE A 786 -14.04 7.61 28.71
CA ILE A 786 -13.44 7.28 27.42
C ILE A 786 -13.81 8.32 26.34
N ILE A 787 -12.81 8.95 25.72
CA ILE A 787 -13.05 9.91 24.63
C ILE A 787 -13.59 9.19 23.39
N GLN A 788 -14.83 9.50 22.99
CA GLN A 788 -15.37 9.09 21.70
C GLN A 788 -14.87 9.99 20.56
N ARG A 789 -13.76 9.61 19.91
CA ARG A 789 -13.31 10.24 18.66
C ARG A 789 -13.96 9.55 17.45
N ARG A 790 -14.09 10.30 16.35
CA ARG A 790 -14.72 9.82 15.11
C ARG A 790 -13.84 8.77 14.43
N VAL A 791 -14.31 7.53 14.32
CA VAL A 791 -13.59 6.42 13.66
C VAL A 791 -13.31 6.77 12.18
N PRO A 792 -12.03 6.74 11.74
CA PRO A 792 -11.65 6.91 10.34
C PRO A 792 -12.44 6.01 9.38
N ARG A 793 -12.75 6.50 8.17
CA ARG A 793 -13.59 5.78 7.21
C ARG A 793 -12.99 4.44 6.77
N GLN A 794 -11.66 4.33 6.75
CA GLN A 794 -10.94 3.10 6.38
C GLN A 794 -11.21 1.95 7.36
N LEU A 795 -11.24 2.24 8.67
CA LEU A 795 -11.54 1.27 9.73
C LEU A 795 -12.93 0.64 9.61
N LYS A 796 -13.91 1.38 9.08
CA LYS A 796 -15.28 0.88 8.93
C LYS A 796 -15.40 -0.31 7.98
N HIS A 797 -14.50 -0.42 7.00
CA HIS A 797 -14.58 -1.44 5.97
C HIS A 797 -13.67 -2.64 6.22
N PHE A 798 -12.68 -2.45 7.09
CA PHE A 798 -11.90 -3.54 7.68
C PHE A 798 -12.44 -3.99 9.04
N ALA A 799 -13.72 -3.72 9.33
CA ALA A 799 -14.39 -4.27 10.50
C ALA A 799 -14.53 -5.80 10.35
N PHE A 800 -13.43 -6.52 10.63
CA PHE A 800 -13.46 -7.94 10.90
C PHE A 800 -13.96 -8.14 12.34
N PRO A 801 -14.67 -9.23 12.63
CA PRO A 801 -15.13 -9.50 13.99
C PRO A 801 -13.91 -9.60 14.91
N PRO A 802 -13.93 -8.90 16.07
CA PRO A 802 -12.84 -8.99 17.03
C PRO A 802 -12.65 -10.44 17.45
N GLN A 803 -11.39 -10.87 17.52
CA GLN A 803 -11.00 -12.19 17.98
C GLN A 803 -10.31 -12.06 19.32
N VAL A 804 -10.73 -12.88 20.27
CA VAL A 804 -10.13 -12.92 21.60
C VAL A 804 -9.74 -14.36 21.89
N THR A 805 -8.48 -14.60 22.20
CA THR A 805 -7.96 -15.92 22.54
C THR A 805 -7.42 -15.89 23.96
N ILE A 806 -7.80 -16.85 24.79
CA ILE A 806 -7.38 -16.94 26.20
C ILE A 806 -6.75 -18.32 26.41
N HIS A 807 -5.54 -18.34 26.95
CA HIS A 807 -4.85 -19.59 27.31
C HIS A 807 -3.89 -19.38 28.48
N ASN A 808 -3.68 -20.42 29.29
CA ASN A 808 -2.75 -20.33 30.41
C ASN A 808 -1.32 -20.55 29.94
N ASP A 809 -0.39 -19.77 30.49
CA ASP A 809 1.03 -19.93 30.24
C ASP A 809 1.51 -21.23 30.91
N THR A 810 2.17 -22.10 30.14
CA THR A 810 2.68 -23.39 30.66
C THR A 810 3.87 -23.23 31.60
N GLN A 811 4.54 -22.08 31.59
CA GLN A 811 5.78 -21.85 32.33
C GLN A 811 5.65 -20.82 33.45
N ARG A 812 4.62 -19.97 33.40
CA ARG A 812 4.32 -18.96 34.43
C ARG A 812 2.90 -19.14 34.94
N PRO A 813 2.62 -18.85 36.23
CA PRO A 813 1.28 -18.93 36.79
C PRO A 813 0.44 -17.71 36.36
N GLN A 814 0.24 -17.52 35.06
CA GLN A 814 -0.51 -16.39 34.49
C GLN A 814 -1.30 -16.82 33.25
N THR A 815 -2.28 -16.00 32.87
CA THR A 815 -3.11 -16.20 31.68
C THR A 815 -2.68 -15.25 30.58
N ILE A 816 -2.58 -15.74 29.35
CA ILE A 816 -2.32 -14.95 28.15
C ILE A 816 -3.66 -14.70 27.45
N LEU A 817 -3.99 -13.42 27.28
CA LEU A 817 -5.17 -12.95 26.58
C LEU A 817 -4.72 -12.15 25.34
N GLU A 818 -5.03 -12.67 24.16
CA GLU A 818 -4.72 -12.04 22.87
C GLU A 818 -5.99 -11.40 22.31
N ILE A 819 -5.94 -10.11 21.98
CA ILE A 819 -7.03 -9.35 21.35
C ILE A 819 -6.59 -8.93 19.95
N ILE A 820 -7.36 -9.33 18.95
CA ILE A 820 -7.21 -8.88 17.57
C ILE A 820 -8.48 -8.15 17.18
N ALA A 821 -8.37 -6.85 16.92
CA ALA A 821 -9.51 -6.01 16.58
C ALA A 821 -9.11 -4.85 15.65
N PRO A 822 -10.07 -4.23 14.94
CA PRO A 822 -9.84 -2.93 14.31
C PRO A 822 -9.44 -1.88 15.35
N ASP A 823 -8.48 -1.04 15.00
CA ASP A 823 -8.04 0.05 15.88
C ASP A 823 -9.11 1.12 16.04
N ARG A 824 -9.17 1.71 17.23
CA ARG A 824 -10.08 2.81 17.51
C ARG A 824 -9.63 3.60 18.75
N PRO A 825 -9.96 4.89 18.78
CA PRO A 825 -9.71 5.73 19.94
C PRO A 825 -10.32 5.14 21.22
N GLY A 826 -9.52 5.12 22.29
CA GLY A 826 -9.92 4.58 23.60
C GLY A 826 -10.07 3.06 23.67
N LEU A 827 -9.62 2.27 22.68
CA LEU A 827 -9.71 0.81 22.71
C LEU A 827 -9.05 0.23 23.98
N LEU A 828 -7.82 0.64 24.26
CA LEU A 828 -7.07 0.12 25.40
C LEU A 828 -7.70 0.50 26.74
N ALA A 829 -8.26 1.72 26.84
CA ALA A 829 -8.96 2.18 28.05
C ALA A 829 -10.22 1.34 28.32
N ARG A 830 -10.98 0.98 27.28
CA ARG A 830 -12.15 0.07 27.40
C ARG A 830 -11.76 -1.33 27.83
N VAL A 831 -10.68 -1.87 27.26
CA VAL A 831 -10.16 -3.18 27.66
C VAL A 831 -9.71 -3.13 29.13
N GLY A 832 -9.04 -2.06 29.55
CA GLY A 832 -8.69 -1.82 30.95
C GLY A 832 -9.91 -1.79 31.87
N GLN A 833 -11.00 -1.13 31.47
CA GLN A 833 -12.25 -1.12 32.23
C GLN A 833 -12.87 -2.53 32.33
N LEU A 834 -12.84 -3.32 31.27
CA LEU A 834 -13.33 -4.70 31.33
C LEU A 834 -12.49 -5.58 32.26
N PHE A 835 -11.17 -5.35 32.34
CA PHE A 835 -10.34 -6.06 33.31
C PHE A 835 -10.71 -5.69 34.74
N LEU A 836 -11.04 -4.43 35.00
CA LEU A 836 -11.59 -3.99 36.27
C LEU A 836 -12.89 -4.72 36.62
N ASP A 837 -13.85 -4.73 35.69
CA ASP A 837 -15.17 -5.30 35.90
C ASP A 837 -15.15 -6.82 36.17
N PHE A 838 -14.05 -7.48 35.76
CA PHE A 838 -13.81 -8.91 35.96
C PHE A 838 -12.78 -9.22 37.05
N ASP A 839 -12.34 -8.22 37.83
CA ASP A 839 -11.34 -8.31 38.89
C ASP A 839 -10.02 -8.98 38.42
N LEU A 840 -9.56 -8.59 37.23
CA LEU A 840 -8.32 -9.09 36.64
C LEU A 840 -7.17 -8.12 36.86
N SER A 841 -6.04 -8.65 37.32
CA SER A 841 -4.79 -7.88 37.43
C SER A 841 -3.96 -8.08 36.16
N VAL A 842 -3.64 -6.98 35.47
CA VAL A 842 -2.69 -6.98 34.35
C VAL A 842 -1.30 -7.04 34.94
N GLN A 843 -0.48 -7.99 34.49
CA GLN A 843 0.93 -8.12 34.86
C GLN A 843 1.83 -7.48 33.79
N ASN A 844 1.50 -7.70 32.52
CA ASN A 844 2.25 -7.19 31.38
C ASN A 844 1.30 -7.03 30.19
N ALA A 845 1.53 -6.04 29.34
CA ALA A 845 0.79 -5.87 28.10
C ALA A 845 1.73 -5.44 26.97
N LYS A 846 1.68 -6.19 25.87
CA LYS A 846 2.30 -5.83 24.60
C LYS A 846 1.23 -5.22 23.72
N ILE A 847 1.34 -3.92 23.46
CA ILE A 847 0.35 -3.18 22.68
C ILE A 847 0.91 -2.94 21.28
N ALA A 848 0.26 -3.56 20.29
CA ALA A 848 0.76 -3.57 18.92
C ALA A 848 -0.31 -3.11 17.94
N THR A 849 -0.34 -1.82 17.67
CA THR A 849 -1.10 -1.25 16.57
C THR A 849 -0.30 -1.38 15.26
N LEU A 850 -0.93 -1.99 14.26
CA LEU A 850 -0.38 -2.29 12.94
C LEU A 850 -1.34 -1.73 11.87
N GLY A 851 -1.08 -0.48 11.46
CA GLY A 851 -2.01 0.24 10.58
C GLY A 851 -3.32 0.46 11.33
N GLU A 852 -4.40 -0.13 10.82
CA GLU A 852 -5.76 0.01 11.37
C GLU A 852 -6.20 -1.25 12.17
N ARG A 853 -5.27 -2.14 12.51
CA ARG A 853 -5.52 -3.37 13.29
C ARG A 853 -4.65 -3.39 14.53
N VAL A 854 -5.25 -3.75 15.65
CA VAL A 854 -4.59 -3.93 16.93
C VAL A 854 -4.39 -5.43 17.18
N GLU A 855 -3.22 -5.79 17.66
CA GLU A 855 -2.87 -7.14 18.13
C GLU A 855 -2.26 -7.05 19.54
N ASP A 856 -3.12 -6.86 20.52
CA ASP A 856 -2.67 -6.69 21.90
C ASP A 856 -2.58 -8.03 22.61
N VAL A 857 -1.51 -8.20 23.38
CA VAL A 857 -1.29 -9.38 24.21
C VAL A 857 -1.19 -8.95 25.66
N PHE A 858 -2.11 -9.41 26.48
CA PHE A 858 -2.15 -9.15 27.92
C PHE A 858 -1.79 -10.42 28.67
N PHE A 859 -0.95 -10.26 29.68
CA PHE A 859 -0.63 -11.29 30.66
C PHE A 859 -1.36 -10.91 31.94
N VAL A 860 -2.37 -11.71 32.31
CA VAL A 860 -3.32 -11.38 33.40
C VAL A 860 -3.41 -12.50 34.42
N THR A 861 -3.73 -12.13 35.66
CA THR A 861 -4.06 -13.04 36.77
C THR A 861 -5.40 -12.65 37.38
N ASP A 862 -5.98 -13.56 38.17
CA ASP A 862 -7.08 -13.20 39.06
C ASP A 862 -6.58 -12.36 40.26
N ALA A 863 -7.53 -11.97 41.12
CA ALA A 863 -7.26 -11.20 42.34
C ALA A 863 -6.33 -11.91 43.34
N ASP A 864 -6.19 -13.24 43.26
CA ASP A 864 -5.29 -14.05 44.12
C ASP A 864 -3.92 -14.30 43.44
N ASN A 865 -3.60 -13.56 42.37
CA ASN A 865 -2.40 -13.73 41.54
C ASN A 865 -2.24 -15.15 40.96
N GLN A 866 -3.35 -15.81 40.65
CA GLN A 866 -3.37 -17.12 40.00
C GLN A 866 -3.82 -17.01 38.54
N PRO A 867 -3.41 -17.97 37.68
CA PRO A 867 -3.95 -18.06 36.33
C PRO A 867 -5.44 -18.42 36.37
N LEU A 868 -6.19 -17.89 35.40
CA LEU A 868 -7.62 -18.10 35.27
C LEU A 868 -7.90 -19.59 35.06
N SER A 869 -8.52 -20.21 36.05
CA SER A 869 -8.77 -21.65 36.08
C SER A 869 -10.22 -22.03 35.74
N ASP A 870 -11.18 -21.10 35.91
CA ASP A 870 -12.58 -21.31 35.58
C ASP A 870 -12.87 -21.10 34.08
N PRO A 871 -13.22 -22.16 33.32
CA PRO A 871 -13.56 -22.03 31.91
C PRO A 871 -14.79 -21.15 31.66
N GLN A 872 -15.75 -21.06 32.61
CA GLN A 872 -16.92 -20.21 32.45
C GLN A 872 -16.57 -18.73 32.59
N LEU A 873 -15.69 -18.37 33.53
CA LEU A 873 -15.14 -17.02 33.64
C LEU A 873 -14.42 -16.62 32.34
N CYS A 874 -13.55 -17.50 31.81
CA CYS A 874 -12.86 -17.24 30.54
C CYS A 874 -13.84 -17.03 29.38
N LEU A 875 -14.87 -17.85 29.26
CA LEU A 875 -15.89 -17.70 28.21
C LEU A 875 -16.67 -16.38 28.35
N ARG A 876 -17.06 -16.00 29.58
CA ARG A 876 -17.77 -14.74 29.84
C ARG A 876 -16.89 -13.53 29.53
N LEU A 877 -15.61 -13.56 29.92
CA LEU A 877 -14.64 -12.51 29.61
C LEU A 877 -14.45 -12.37 28.10
N GLN A 878 -14.23 -13.49 27.41
CA GLN A 878 -14.10 -13.52 25.94
C GLN A 878 -15.32 -12.89 25.26
N GLN A 879 -16.53 -13.27 25.68
CA GLN A 879 -17.78 -12.73 25.14
C GLN A 879 -17.98 -11.25 25.47
N ALA A 880 -17.63 -10.80 26.68
CA ALA A 880 -17.74 -9.40 27.09
C ALA A 880 -16.81 -8.52 26.25
N ILE A 881 -15.55 -8.92 26.09
CA ILE A 881 -14.58 -8.21 25.24
C ILE A 881 -15.08 -8.18 23.79
N ILE A 882 -15.48 -9.33 23.22
CA ILE A 882 -16.02 -9.37 21.84
C ILE A 882 -17.23 -8.44 21.69
N LYS A 883 -18.17 -8.46 22.64
CA LYS A 883 -19.40 -7.67 22.59
C LYS A 883 -19.09 -6.17 22.68
N GLU A 884 -18.25 -5.75 23.61
CA GLU A 884 -17.84 -4.34 23.75
C GLU A 884 -17.15 -3.87 22.46
N LEU A 885 -16.27 -4.71 21.91
CA LEU A 885 -15.57 -4.42 20.67
C LEU A 885 -16.50 -4.50 19.43
N GLN A 886 -17.64 -5.20 19.49
CA GLN A 886 -18.62 -5.30 18.39
C GLN A 886 -19.73 -4.24 18.43
N GLN A 887 -20.25 -3.84 19.61
CA GLN A 887 -21.42 -2.96 19.70
C GLN A 887 -21.24 -1.61 18.98
N GLU A 888 -20.01 -1.11 18.88
CA GLU A 888 -19.74 0.09 18.10
C GLU A 888 -19.61 -0.12 16.59
N ASN A 889 -19.44 -1.35 16.11
CA ASN A 889 -19.53 -1.64 14.68
C ASN A 889 -20.97 -1.49 14.17
N GLU A 890 -21.98 -1.76 15.02
CA GLU A 890 -23.39 -1.78 14.63
C GLU A 890 -24.15 -0.46 14.92
N GLN A 891 -23.72 0.35 15.90
CA GLN A 891 -24.42 1.59 16.28
C GLN A 891 -24.29 2.76 15.29
N GLN A 892 -23.85 2.54 14.05
CA GLN A 892 -23.81 3.57 13.01
C GLN A 892 -24.59 3.14 11.77
N PRO A 893 -25.38 4.06 11.15
CA PRO A 893 -26.43 3.68 10.23
C PRO A 893 -25.87 2.95 9.01
N SER A 894 -26.34 1.71 8.82
CA SER A 894 -26.25 1.00 7.54
C SER A 894 -26.69 1.94 6.42
N PRO A 895 -25.91 2.09 5.33
CA PRO A 895 -26.39 2.82 4.17
C PRO A 895 -27.68 2.14 3.73
N SER A 896 -28.74 2.92 3.71
CA SER A 896 -30.12 2.50 3.59
C SER A 896 -30.28 1.48 2.47
N SER A 897 -30.41 0.21 2.82
CA SER A 897 -31.16 -0.74 2.00
C SER A 897 -32.62 -0.35 2.12
N ILE A 898 -33.02 0.66 1.35
CA ILE A 898 -34.41 0.80 0.92
C ILE A 898 -34.62 -0.37 -0.05
N VAL A 899 -34.94 -1.52 0.51
CA VAL A 899 -35.70 -2.54 -0.19
C VAL A 899 -37.12 -1.97 -0.27
N ILE A 900 -37.53 -1.59 -1.48
CA ILE A 900 -38.96 -1.47 -1.80
C ILE A 900 -39.53 -2.87 -1.84
#